data_AF-A0A1S8N1Z5-F1
#
_entry.id   AF-A0A1S8N1Z5-F1
#
_cell.length_a   1.000
_cell.length_b   1.000
_cell.length_c   1.000
_cell.angle_alpha   90.00
_cell.angle_beta   90.00
_cell.angle_gamma   90.00
#
_symmetry.space_group_name_H-M   'P 1'
#
loop_
_entity.id
_entity.type
_entity.pdbx_description
1 polymer ?
#
loop_
_entity_poly.entity_id
_entity_poly.type
_entity_poly.pdbx_seq_one_letter_code
_entity_poly.pdbx_strand_id
1 'polypeptide(L)'
;MSTINIEDLFKKVNFKPNDAQYKAIVDINQPLYLVAGPGSGKTRVLLWRVVNLIVFHDVKIEDIFLSTFTEKAAMQLKEGLMWLLGLATQENKIYYDISNMYVGTVHSLCQKFILDNRFKNNFKKKLPVILQELDQYFHIYDSLNKAKKELDLPDDYNECLKEYMCLKSSSKHEIVSCLISVFNRFSEESLSADEVIDNADNDAMIMLGNLYKFYLKSLNEERKKIDLSLLQQYGYEVLLKSENSEEIFKHVIIDEYQDTNNIQEKIFFKLAGKYKNICVVGDDDQSLYRFRGATVENFVQFDKRCESILGIEPQKIKLNINYRSRKRIVDFYKNFMEKEIWESQSQKGMYYRNMDKNIQACSKDDGISVVTTICDKAVNVYNEIAKKIKEMIDKKIISDPSEIAVLFTYLKGNQNVQRLKEAFERFDLKVYAPRAGKFLENEEPMAVFGLYLNIFGIPYIDERYNYGRNKEFNDWMEKCYQFGIKLIEDDFDLKNFIEKIKEQLTKLKNDYGVIKEYMSENNINMDDTIDDIYKFDKFKKGTMSLLSNLGKYKIQKKSVRTIIEKKIKEDKKINYRWLVTRINSVNWNLLDLFYKLCKFEYLKCIFDEAENMCDEGPMYNLSNVTTYIQFFIENKISLITGKNLYEDRFMRTFFTSYLGAIFRREEGNYEIKDEPIPKGRISFLTIHQSKGLEFPVVILGAIPPCQNRNGKNRIEEIIRPYLKGEYEPLEKVLEFDRMRSYYVALSRAENLLILSHFKGTAIHPYFKDDLKCGAIPLLDNLDIDSIPKKVIKESFATKVYSYTSDFLFYNECPRKYMIYKKYGFVPARTTISFFGNLVNKTLEDIHNYYISLGNEAE
;
A
#
# COMPACT_ATOMS: atom_id res chain seq x y z
N MET A 1 20.01 43.17 -11.73
CA MET A 1 19.10 42.04 -11.44
C MET A 1 18.58 42.28 -10.03
N SER A 2 17.27 42.41 -9.81
CA SER A 2 16.73 42.56 -8.46
C SER A 2 17.07 41.31 -7.66
N THR A 3 17.90 41.44 -6.64
CA THR A 3 18.26 40.37 -5.71
C THR A 3 17.06 40.09 -4.82
N ILE A 4 16.11 39.31 -5.33
CA ILE A 4 14.99 38.79 -4.55
C ILE A 4 15.56 37.95 -3.43
N ASN A 5 15.09 38.19 -2.21
CA ASN A 5 15.40 37.38 -1.05
C ASN A 5 14.25 36.39 -0.77
N ILE A 6 14.48 35.47 0.16
CA ILE A 6 13.47 34.46 0.52
C ILE A 6 12.23 35.09 1.15
N GLU A 7 12.40 36.21 1.87
CA GLU A 7 11.32 36.93 2.53
C GLU A 7 10.32 37.53 1.53
N ASP A 8 10.77 37.92 0.35
CA ASP A 8 9.89 38.42 -0.71
C ASP A 8 9.02 37.30 -1.28
N LEU A 9 9.55 36.09 -1.43
CA LEU A 9 8.76 34.92 -1.81
C LEU A 9 7.77 34.52 -0.70
N PHE A 10 8.16 34.63 0.57
CA PHE A 10 7.24 34.39 1.69
C PHE A 10 6.03 35.33 1.63
N LYS A 11 6.22 36.63 1.35
CA LYS A 11 5.13 37.60 1.24
C LYS A 11 4.15 37.24 0.12
N LYS A 12 4.62 36.77 -1.04
CA LYS A 12 3.76 36.40 -2.17
C LYS A 12 2.78 35.28 -1.86
N VAL A 13 3.19 34.35 -1.01
CA VAL A 13 2.35 33.22 -0.61
C VAL A 13 1.68 33.43 0.76
N ASN A 14 1.72 34.66 1.27
CA ASN A 14 1.25 35.04 2.60
C ASN A 14 1.79 34.10 3.71
N PHE A 15 3.06 33.72 3.61
CA PHE A 15 3.75 32.96 4.64
C PHE A 15 4.43 33.90 5.62
N LYS A 16 4.20 33.69 6.91
CA LYS A 16 4.91 34.38 7.99
C LYS A 16 5.48 33.31 8.93
N PRO A 17 6.69 32.80 8.67
CA PRO A 17 7.30 31.84 9.57
C PRO A 17 7.52 32.47 10.95
N ASN A 18 7.29 31.71 12.01
CA ASN A 18 7.79 32.09 13.34
C ASN A 18 9.31 31.90 13.42
N ASP A 19 9.94 32.38 14.50
CA ASP A 19 11.41 32.34 14.65
C ASP A 19 11.99 30.92 14.52
N ALA A 20 11.33 29.91 15.09
CA ALA A 20 11.77 28.51 15.01
C ALA A 20 11.64 27.95 13.58
N GLN A 21 10.54 28.26 12.89
CA GLN A 21 10.34 27.89 11.49
C GLN A 21 11.35 28.58 10.58
N TYR A 22 11.57 29.89 10.77
CA TYR A 22 12.54 30.66 10.00
C TYR A 22 13.94 30.09 10.19
N LYS A 23 14.36 29.88 11.45
CA LYS A 23 15.65 29.25 11.78
C LYS A 23 15.84 27.89 11.11
N ALA A 24 14.81 27.04 11.14
CA ALA A 24 14.84 25.73 10.48
C ALA A 24 14.94 25.81 8.94
N ILE A 25 14.49 26.91 8.32
CA ILE A 25 14.61 27.14 6.87
C ILE A 25 16.01 27.64 6.49
N VAL A 26 16.59 28.56 7.28
CA VAL A 26 17.85 29.24 6.94
C VAL A 26 19.12 28.52 7.42
N ASP A 27 19.05 27.73 8.49
CA ASP A 27 20.22 27.03 9.05
C ASP A 27 20.59 25.80 8.19
N ILE A 28 21.39 25.98 7.14
CA ILE A 28 21.63 24.92 6.14
C ILE A 28 22.91 24.08 6.34
N ASN A 29 23.92 24.59 7.04
CA ASN A 29 25.29 24.04 7.05
C ASN A 29 25.65 23.19 8.29
N GLN A 30 24.66 22.55 8.91
CA GLN A 30 24.88 21.72 10.09
C GLN A 30 23.76 20.67 10.24
N PRO A 31 23.96 19.60 11.03
CA PRO A 31 22.89 18.67 11.35
C PRO A 31 21.76 19.38 12.11
N LEU A 32 20.51 19.18 11.68
CA LEU A 32 19.32 19.72 12.33
C LEU A 32 18.41 18.61 12.86
N TYR A 33 17.98 18.78 14.10
CA TYR A 33 17.01 17.92 14.76
C TYR A 33 15.72 18.70 15.05
N LEU A 34 14.73 18.56 14.18
CA LEU A 34 13.47 19.30 14.24
C LEU A 34 12.39 18.47 14.96
N VAL A 35 12.21 18.74 16.27
CA VAL A 35 11.16 18.11 17.08
C VAL A 35 9.88 18.91 16.95
N ALA A 36 8.86 18.31 16.34
CA ALA A 36 7.64 19.00 15.96
C ALA A 36 6.41 18.42 16.66
N GLY A 37 5.39 19.27 16.86
CA GLY A 37 4.04 18.83 17.19
C GLY A 37 3.13 18.68 15.95
N PRO A 38 1.92 18.11 16.09
CA PRO A 38 0.89 18.11 15.06
C PRO A 38 0.57 19.54 14.62
N GLY A 39 0.30 19.73 13.33
CA GLY A 39 -0.13 21.03 12.81
C GLY A 39 0.91 22.14 12.90
N SER A 40 2.19 21.84 13.17
CA SER A 40 3.26 22.82 13.30
C SER A 40 3.83 23.36 11.99
N GLY A 41 3.38 22.82 10.86
CA GLY A 41 3.87 23.20 9.53
C GLY A 41 5.18 22.50 9.13
N LYS A 42 5.49 21.33 9.69
CA LYS A 42 6.64 20.46 9.32
C LYS A 42 6.94 20.47 7.82
N THR A 43 5.97 20.03 7.01
CA THR A 43 6.09 19.93 5.55
C THR A 43 6.37 21.28 4.91
N ARG A 44 5.73 22.37 5.37
CA ARG A 44 5.95 23.72 4.86
C ARG A 44 7.37 24.21 5.15
N VAL A 45 7.91 23.92 6.33
CA VAL A 45 9.30 24.22 6.69
C VAL A 45 10.28 23.48 5.77
N LEU A 46 10.06 22.18 5.53
CA LEU A 46 10.93 21.39 4.65
C LEU A 46 10.90 21.89 3.20
N LEU A 47 9.72 22.21 2.68
CA LEU A 47 9.57 22.78 1.34
C LEU A 47 10.36 24.09 1.18
N TRP A 48 10.20 25.02 2.12
CA TRP A 48 10.92 26.29 2.08
C TRP A 48 12.41 26.14 2.30
N ARG A 49 12.85 25.18 3.14
CA ARG A 49 14.26 24.83 3.29
C ARG A 49 14.87 24.39 1.96
N VAL A 50 14.20 23.50 1.23
CA VAL A 50 14.68 23.03 -0.09
C VAL A 50 14.70 24.15 -1.11
N VAL A 51 13.65 25.00 -1.15
CA VAL A 51 13.65 26.19 -2.00
C VAL A 51 14.80 27.12 -1.63
N ASN A 52 15.09 27.28 -0.33
CA ASN A 52 16.21 28.10 0.14
C ASN A 52 17.55 27.58 -0.40
N LEU A 53 17.79 26.26 -0.26
CA LEU A 53 18.98 25.60 -0.75
C LEU A 53 19.18 25.82 -2.26
N ILE A 54 18.12 25.60 -3.05
CA ILE A 54 18.19 25.65 -4.52
C ILE A 54 18.32 27.09 -5.03
N VAL A 55 17.46 28.00 -4.55
CA VAL A 55 17.29 29.34 -5.14
C VAL A 55 18.31 30.34 -4.60
N PHE A 56 18.64 30.27 -3.31
CA PHE A 56 19.44 31.30 -2.63
C PHE A 56 20.84 30.84 -2.22
N HIS A 57 21.09 29.53 -2.20
CA HIS A 57 22.40 28.95 -1.86
C HIS A 57 23.05 28.15 -3.00
N ASP A 58 22.47 28.18 -4.20
CA ASP A 58 23.00 27.54 -5.41
C ASP A 58 23.33 26.05 -5.23
N VAL A 59 22.56 25.36 -4.38
CA VAL A 59 22.67 23.91 -4.21
C VAL A 59 21.99 23.25 -5.40
N LYS A 60 22.74 22.44 -6.15
CA LYS A 60 22.18 21.68 -7.26
C LYS A 60 21.08 20.75 -6.76
N ILE A 61 20.00 20.69 -7.51
CA ILE A 61 18.83 19.86 -7.19
C ILE A 61 19.19 18.38 -7.03
N GLU A 62 20.16 17.89 -7.80
CA GLU A 62 20.67 16.51 -7.74
C GLU A 62 21.54 16.20 -6.52
N ASP A 63 21.99 17.23 -5.79
CA ASP A 63 22.78 17.13 -4.54
C ASP A 63 21.87 17.07 -3.29
N ILE A 64 20.53 17.09 -3.46
CA ILE A 64 19.56 17.07 -2.36
C ILE A 64 18.83 15.73 -2.33
N PHE A 65 18.88 15.05 -1.18
CA PHE A 65 18.09 13.88 -0.86
C PHE A 65 16.94 14.28 0.08
N LEU A 66 15.69 14.12 -0.35
CA LEU A 66 14.48 14.39 0.43
C LEU A 66 13.62 13.12 0.51
N SER A 67 13.52 12.52 1.70
CA SER A 67 12.73 11.32 1.92
C SER A 67 11.59 11.56 2.89
N THR A 68 10.49 10.82 2.72
CA THR A 68 9.37 10.73 3.66
C THR A 68 8.86 9.29 3.75
N PHE A 69 7.91 9.02 4.64
CA PHE A 69 7.45 7.66 4.92
C PHE A 69 6.42 7.12 3.90
N THR A 70 5.55 7.98 3.35
CA THR A 70 4.44 7.56 2.47
C THR A 70 4.54 8.13 1.05
N GLU A 71 4.05 7.37 0.06
CA GLU A 71 3.98 7.85 -1.33
C GLU A 71 3.15 9.13 -1.48
N LYS A 72 2.07 9.24 -0.68
CA LYS A 72 1.23 10.45 -0.66
C LYS A 72 2.01 11.67 -0.15
N ALA A 73 2.73 11.53 0.96
CA ALA A 73 3.56 12.62 1.47
C ALA A 73 4.67 12.98 0.45
N ALA A 74 5.24 11.99 -0.23
CA ALA A 74 6.25 12.22 -1.25
C ALA A 74 5.69 13.01 -2.45
N MET A 75 4.49 12.65 -2.90
CA MET A 75 3.78 13.37 -3.96
C MET A 75 3.44 14.81 -3.52
N GLN A 76 2.93 15.00 -2.31
CA GLN A 76 2.65 16.34 -1.76
C GLN A 76 3.92 17.21 -1.66
N LEU A 77 5.04 16.64 -1.24
CA LEU A 77 6.33 17.32 -1.23
C LEU A 77 6.75 17.70 -2.66
N LYS A 78 6.65 16.77 -3.61
CA LYS A 78 7.00 17.03 -5.02
C LYS A 78 6.15 18.14 -5.63
N GLU A 79 4.82 18.06 -5.50
CA GLU A 79 3.89 19.08 -6.01
C GLU A 79 4.13 20.45 -5.34
N GLY A 80 4.33 20.45 -4.01
CA GLY A 80 4.65 21.66 -3.27
C GLY A 80 5.96 22.32 -3.72
N LEU A 81 7.00 21.52 -3.98
CA LEU A 81 8.28 22.03 -4.51
C LEU A 81 8.10 22.58 -5.93
N MET A 82 7.41 21.87 -6.82
CA MET A 82 7.15 22.35 -8.19
C MET A 82 6.43 23.69 -8.19
N TRP A 83 5.42 23.84 -7.33
CA TRP A 83 4.68 25.09 -7.22
C TRP A 83 5.57 26.24 -6.70
N LEU A 84 6.30 26.04 -5.60
CA LEU A 84 7.17 27.08 -5.02
C LEU A 84 8.34 27.46 -5.94
N LEU A 85 8.97 26.49 -6.59
CA LEU A 85 10.02 26.74 -7.57
C LEU A 85 9.46 27.40 -8.85
N GLY A 86 8.22 27.10 -9.22
CA GLY A 86 7.50 27.81 -10.27
C GLY A 86 7.31 29.29 -9.96
N LEU A 87 6.98 29.63 -8.70
CA LEU A 87 6.95 31.02 -8.25
C LEU A 87 8.33 31.68 -8.31
N ALA A 88 9.38 31.00 -7.85
CA ALA A 88 10.75 31.50 -7.96
C ALA A 88 11.15 31.74 -9.42
N THR A 89 10.76 30.83 -10.33
CA THR A 89 10.99 30.95 -11.79
C THR A 89 10.34 32.20 -12.37
N GLN A 90 9.11 32.54 -11.94
CA GLN A 90 8.42 33.74 -12.41
C GLN A 90 9.19 35.01 -12.03
N GLU A 91 9.85 34.99 -10.88
CA GLU A 91 10.59 36.10 -10.31
C GLU A 91 11.97 36.29 -10.93
N ASN A 92 12.79 35.24 -10.95
CA ASN A 92 14.19 35.33 -11.37
C ASN A 92 14.43 34.88 -12.81
N LYS A 93 13.40 34.35 -13.50
CA LYS A 93 13.46 33.82 -14.86
C LYS A 93 14.40 32.60 -15.04
N ILE A 94 14.73 31.91 -13.95
CA ILE A 94 15.51 30.67 -13.94
C ILE A 94 14.54 29.50 -13.81
N TYR A 95 14.62 28.54 -14.73
CA TYR A 95 13.79 27.33 -14.68
C TYR A 95 14.44 26.26 -13.80
N TYR A 96 13.68 25.73 -12.84
CA TYR A 96 14.13 24.69 -11.92
C TYR A 96 13.47 23.34 -12.26
N ASP A 97 14.26 22.37 -12.70
CA ASP A 97 13.79 21.02 -13.00
C ASP A 97 14.08 20.05 -11.85
N ILE A 98 13.04 19.56 -11.20
CA ILE A 98 13.15 18.58 -10.10
C ILE A 98 13.15 17.12 -10.56
N SER A 99 13.13 16.84 -11.87
CA SER A 99 13.05 15.47 -12.40
C SER A 99 14.19 14.57 -11.92
N ASN A 100 15.40 15.14 -11.77
CA ASN A 100 16.57 14.41 -11.28
C ASN A 100 16.75 14.47 -9.76
N MET A 101 15.93 15.24 -9.04
CA MET A 101 15.98 15.31 -7.57
C MET A 101 15.69 13.95 -6.94
N TYR A 102 16.34 13.67 -5.81
CA TYR A 102 15.96 12.53 -4.97
C TYR A 102 14.84 12.97 -4.03
N VAL A 103 13.59 12.85 -4.49
CA VAL A 103 12.39 13.09 -3.68
C VAL A 103 11.45 11.89 -3.77
N GLY A 104 11.12 11.27 -2.64
CA GLY A 104 10.37 10.02 -2.65
C GLY A 104 10.24 9.34 -1.29
N THR A 105 9.66 8.15 -1.28
CA THR A 105 9.80 7.21 -0.14
C THR A 105 11.17 6.53 -0.17
N VAL A 106 11.65 6.04 0.97
CA VAL A 106 12.95 5.33 1.02
C VAL A 106 13.00 4.17 0.01
N HIS A 107 11.91 3.42 -0.14
CA HIS A 107 11.79 2.34 -1.11
C HIS A 107 12.00 2.82 -2.55
N SER A 108 11.29 3.88 -2.96
CA SER A 108 11.43 4.46 -4.31
C SER A 108 12.85 4.98 -4.57
N LEU A 109 13.49 5.57 -3.54
CA LEU A 109 14.84 6.11 -3.64
C LEU A 109 15.91 5.01 -3.67
N CYS A 110 15.70 3.88 -2.97
CA CYS A 110 16.53 2.68 -3.10
C CYS A 110 16.49 2.10 -4.52
N GLN A 111 15.33 2.03 -5.16
CA GLN A 111 15.25 1.65 -6.58
C GLN A 111 16.06 2.60 -7.47
N LYS A 112 15.98 3.91 -7.18
CA LYS A 112 16.76 4.92 -7.89
C LYS A 112 18.28 4.74 -7.67
N PHE A 113 18.76 4.42 -6.46
CA PHE A 113 20.18 4.11 -6.21
C PHE A 113 20.69 2.94 -7.06
N ILE A 114 19.89 1.89 -7.18
CA ILE A 114 20.25 0.68 -7.93
C ILE A 114 20.42 0.99 -9.42
N LEU A 115 19.68 1.96 -9.97
CA LEU A 115 19.76 2.33 -11.40
C LEU A 115 20.71 3.49 -11.67
N ASP A 116 20.96 4.35 -10.68
CA ASP A 116 21.78 5.54 -10.87
C ASP A 116 23.27 5.17 -11.03
N ASN A 117 23.85 5.64 -12.12
CA ASN A 117 25.24 5.42 -12.49
C ASN A 117 26.22 6.17 -11.59
N ARG A 118 25.80 7.14 -10.78
CA ARG A 118 26.67 7.79 -9.78
C ARG A 118 27.13 6.79 -8.71
N PHE A 119 26.33 5.76 -8.43
CA PHE A 119 26.69 4.65 -7.52
C PHE A 119 27.44 3.53 -8.25
N LYS A 120 28.52 3.85 -8.99
CA LYS A 120 29.20 2.87 -9.87
C LYS A 120 29.70 1.65 -9.08
N ASN A 121 29.51 0.49 -9.71
CA ASN A 121 30.20 -0.77 -9.41
C ASN A 121 30.48 -1.46 -10.75
N ASN A 122 31.56 -2.24 -10.86
CA ASN A 122 31.97 -2.99 -12.07
C ASN A 122 30.98 -4.09 -12.53
N PHE A 123 29.72 -4.07 -12.07
CA PHE A 123 28.70 -5.07 -12.40
C PHE A 123 27.57 -4.44 -13.23
N LYS A 124 27.09 -5.18 -14.26
CA LYS A 124 25.86 -4.84 -14.98
C LYS A 124 24.69 -4.82 -14.01
N LYS A 125 24.22 -3.62 -13.64
CA LYS A 125 23.07 -3.41 -12.76
C LYS A 125 21.78 -3.82 -13.49
N LYS A 126 21.28 -5.04 -13.25
CA LYS A 126 19.92 -5.41 -13.62
C LYS A 126 19.01 -5.23 -12.42
N LEU A 127 17.92 -4.49 -12.58
CA LEU A 127 16.93 -4.35 -11.52
C LEU A 127 16.33 -5.74 -11.21
N PRO A 128 16.40 -6.19 -9.95
CA PRO A 128 15.75 -7.41 -9.52
C PRO A 128 14.23 -7.27 -9.68
N VAL A 129 13.52 -8.41 -9.72
CA VAL A 129 12.07 -8.41 -9.69
C VAL A 129 11.62 -8.07 -8.28
N ILE A 130 10.90 -6.96 -8.12
CA ILE A 130 10.40 -6.52 -6.82
C ILE A 130 9.10 -7.26 -6.54
N LEU A 131 9.08 -8.05 -5.48
CA LEU A 131 7.91 -8.75 -4.97
C LEU A 131 7.10 -7.76 -4.12
N GLN A 132 5.84 -7.56 -4.50
CA GLN A 132 4.87 -6.89 -3.63
C GLN A 132 4.46 -7.86 -2.50
N GLU A 133 3.70 -7.37 -1.53
CA GLU A 133 3.26 -8.16 -0.37
C GLU A 133 2.50 -9.44 -0.78
N LEU A 134 1.68 -9.37 -1.83
CA LEU A 134 0.96 -10.52 -2.36
C LEU A 134 1.89 -11.50 -3.10
N ASP A 135 2.88 -10.99 -3.85
CA ASP A 135 3.90 -11.82 -4.51
C ASP A 135 4.73 -12.57 -3.47
N GLN A 136 5.19 -11.88 -2.43
CA GLN A 136 5.96 -12.45 -1.32
C GLN A 136 5.17 -13.56 -0.63
N TYR A 137 3.88 -13.32 -0.37
CA TYR A 137 3.00 -14.33 0.21
C TYR A 137 2.90 -15.59 -0.64
N PHE A 138 2.62 -15.47 -1.94
CA PHE A 138 2.53 -16.65 -2.80
C PHE A 138 3.88 -17.33 -2.98
N HIS A 139 4.98 -16.57 -3.03
CA HIS A 139 6.33 -17.12 -3.10
C HIS A 139 6.63 -18.02 -1.89
N ILE A 140 6.44 -17.51 -0.67
CA ILE A 140 6.64 -18.29 0.56
C ILE A 140 5.63 -19.44 0.64
N TYR A 141 4.35 -19.18 0.34
CA TYR A 141 3.31 -20.20 0.38
C TYR A 141 3.63 -21.39 -0.55
N ASP A 142 4.07 -21.13 -1.77
CA ASP A 142 4.38 -22.17 -2.75
C ASP A 142 5.71 -22.86 -2.42
N SER A 143 6.70 -22.13 -1.90
CA SER A 143 8.03 -22.67 -1.57
C SER A 143 8.07 -23.47 -0.26
N LEU A 144 7.10 -23.31 0.62
CA LEU A 144 7.12 -23.89 1.98
C LEU A 144 7.19 -25.43 1.98
N ASN A 145 6.54 -26.09 1.02
CA ASN A 145 6.62 -27.56 0.90
C ASN A 145 8.01 -28.03 0.45
N LYS A 146 8.71 -27.21 -0.35
CA LYS A 146 10.11 -27.46 -0.75
C LYS A 146 11.03 -27.20 0.44
N ALA A 147 10.81 -26.13 1.19
CA ALA A 147 11.53 -25.82 2.43
C ALA A 147 11.44 -26.98 3.44
N LYS A 148 10.24 -27.53 3.67
CA LYS A 148 10.04 -28.69 4.55
C LYS A 148 10.94 -29.87 4.19
N LYS A 149 11.06 -30.19 2.89
CA LYS A 149 11.87 -31.31 2.41
C LYS A 149 13.36 -31.03 2.46
N GLU A 150 13.80 -29.83 2.08
CA GLU A 150 15.23 -29.46 2.05
C GLU A 150 15.83 -29.27 3.45
N LEU A 151 15.03 -28.77 4.39
CA LEU A 151 15.46 -28.49 5.76
C LEU A 151 15.13 -29.62 6.75
N ASP A 152 14.55 -30.72 6.26
CA ASP A 152 14.08 -31.86 7.08
C ASP A 152 13.20 -31.41 8.27
N LEU A 153 12.24 -30.52 8.01
CA LEU A 153 11.40 -29.97 9.08
C LEU A 153 10.46 -31.06 9.63
N PRO A 154 10.24 -31.11 10.96
CA PRO A 154 9.29 -32.01 11.59
C PRO A 154 7.90 -31.94 10.96
N ASP A 155 7.15 -33.03 10.96
CA ASP A 155 5.82 -33.06 10.33
C ASP A 155 4.84 -32.04 10.93
N ASP A 156 5.02 -31.74 12.22
CA ASP A 156 4.23 -30.85 13.07
C ASP A 156 4.85 -29.45 13.25
N TYR A 157 5.85 -29.05 12.43
CA TYR A 157 6.51 -27.73 12.53
C TYR A 157 5.52 -26.54 12.58
N ASN A 158 4.34 -26.67 11.95
CA ASN A 158 3.28 -25.66 12.01
C ASN A 158 2.71 -25.49 13.42
N GLU A 159 2.55 -26.56 14.20
CA GLU A 159 2.11 -26.49 15.59
C GLU A 159 3.22 -25.89 16.46
N CYS A 160 4.47 -26.29 16.26
CA CYS A 160 5.62 -25.70 16.95
C CYS A 160 5.68 -24.18 16.75
N LEU A 161 5.57 -23.72 15.50
CA LEU A 161 5.57 -22.29 15.17
C LEU A 161 4.33 -21.58 15.72
N LYS A 162 3.15 -22.20 15.69
CA LYS A 162 1.92 -21.64 16.26
C LYS A 162 2.06 -21.43 17.77
N GLU A 163 2.59 -22.40 18.50
CA GLU A 163 2.81 -22.28 19.94
C GLU A 163 3.86 -21.20 20.24
N TYR A 164 5.01 -21.26 19.56
CA TYR A 164 6.11 -20.32 19.76
C TYR A 164 5.73 -18.87 19.42
N MET A 165 4.96 -18.66 18.35
CA MET A 165 4.52 -17.34 17.88
C MET A 165 3.15 -16.93 18.44
N CYS A 166 2.53 -17.75 19.29
CA CYS A 166 1.19 -17.54 19.86
C CYS A 166 0.10 -17.28 18.78
N LEU A 167 0.13 -18.05 17.69
CA LEU A 167 -0.79 -17.90 16.56
C LEU A 167 -2.16 -18.52 16.86
N LYS A 168 -3.18 -18.01 16.15
CA LYS A 168 -4.57 -18.50 16.31
C LYS A 168 -4.78 -19.92 15.78
N SER A 169 -3.99 -20.33 14.79
CA SER A 169 -4.08 -21.67 14.19
C SER A 169 -2.74 -22.05 13.54
N SER A 170 -2.53 -23.35 13.34
CA SER A 170 -1.42 -23.94 12.58
C SER A 170 -1.69 -23.99 11.07
N SER A 171 -2.72 -23.31 10.59
CA SER A 171 -3.02 -23.30 9.16
C SER A 171 -1.86 -22.69 8.38
N LYS A 172 -1.57 -23.25 7.21
CA LYS A 172 -0.50 -22.77 6.32
C LYS A 172 -0.58 -21.26 6.04
N HIS A 173 -1.80 -20.71 5.98
CA HIS A 173 -2.01 -19.27 5.81
C HIS A 173 -1.47 -18.44 6.99
N GLU A 174 -1.85 -18.79 8.22
CA GLU A 174 -1.38 -18.06 9.42
C GLU A 174 0.14 -18.18 9.58
N ILE A 175 0.71 -19.35 9.27
CA ILE A 175 2.17 -19.56 9.28
C ILE A 175 2.87 -18.67 8.26
N VAL A 176 2.41 -18.62 7.01
CA VAL A 176 3.00 -17.75 5.97
C VAL A 176 2.91 -16.27 6.37
N SER A 177 1.76 -15.81 6.86
CA SER A 177 1.60 -14.43 7.32
C SER A 177 2.55 -14.08 8.48
N CYS A 178 2.75 -15.03 9.40
CA CYS A 178 3.72 -14.89 10.48
C CYS A 178 5.16 -14.81 9.95
N LEU A 179 5.55 -15.72 9.06
CA LEU A 179 6.89 -15.76 8.47
C LEU A 179 7.21 -14.48 7.69
N ILE A 180 6.26 -13.92 6.92
CA ILE A 180 6.45 -12.61 6.25
C ILE A 180 6.78 -11.53 7.29
N SER A 181 6.02 -11.48 8.38
CA SER A 181 6.21 -10.46 9.42
C SER A 181 7.58 -10.59 10.08
N VAL A 182 8.02 -11.82 10.39
CA VAL A 182 9.34 -12.09 10.98
C VAL A 182 10.47 -11.79 10.00
N PHE A 183 10.38 -12.26 8.75
CA PHE A 183 11.41 -12.08 7.73
C PHE A 183 11.60 -10.60 7.35
N ASN A 184 10.49 -9.85 7.25
CA ASN A 184 10.56 -8.42 7.02
C ASN A 184 11.24 -7.73 8.20
N ARG A 185 10.90 -8.09 9.45
CA ARG A 185 11.55 -7.53 10.65
C ARG A 185 13.06 -7.82 10.68
N PHE A 186 13.47 -9.07 10.39
CA PHE A 186 14.89 -9.41 10.28
C PHE A 186 15.61 -8.57 9.22
N SER A 187 14.94 -8.39 8.07
CA SER A 187 15.50 -7.61 6.97
C SER A 187 15.63 -6.12 7.34
N GLU A 188 14.63 -5.55 8.00
CA GLU A 188 14.60 -4.15 8.46
C GLU A 188 15.63 -3.87 9.55
N GLU A 189 15.90 -4.85 10.42
CA GLU A 189 16.95 -4.79 11.44
C GLU A 189 18.35 -5.14 10.89
N SER A 190 18.45 -5.46 9.60
CA SER A 190 19.71 -5.81 8.94
C SER A 190 20.37 -7.08 9.51
N LEU A 191 19.57 -8.05 9.95
CA LEU A 191 20.05 -9.32 10.48
C LEU A 191 20.27 -10.34 9.36
N SER A 192 21.41 -11.03 9.40
CA SER A 192 21.66 -12.18 8.54
C SER A 192 21.03 -13.45 9.11
N ALA A 193 20.72 -14.41 8.25
CA ALA A 193 20.15 -15.68 8.71
C ALA A 193 21.12 -16.47 9.61
N ASP A 194 22.43 -16.39 9.35
CA ASP A 194 23.44 -17.07 10.17
C ASP A 194 23.54 -16.43 11.56
N GLU A 195 23.50 -15.08 11.67
CA GLU A 195 23.45 -14.40 12.98
C GLU A 195 22.23 -14.84 13.80
N VAL A 196 21.06 -15.02 13.17
CA VAL A 196 19.84 -15.47 13.85
C VAL A 196 19.98 -16.92 14.34
N ILE A 197 20.63 -17.79 13.56
CA ILE A 197 20.84 -19.20 13.93
C ILE A 197 21.88 -19.32 15.04
N ASP A 198 23.02 -18.63 14.92
CA ASP A 198 24.15 -18.73 15.83
C ASP A 198 23.83 -18.18 17.23
N ASN A 199 22.91 -17.21 17.33
CA ASN A 199 22.47 -16.62 18.60
C ASN A 199 21.08 -17.13 19.04
N ALA A 200 20.57 -18.20 18.42
CA ALA A 200 19.28 -18.79 18.80
C ALA A 200 19.33 -19.39 20.21
N ASP A 201 18.32 -19.08 21.02
CA ASP A 201 18.18 -19.54 22.40
C ASP A 201 17.36 -20.85 22.52
N ASN A 202 16.70 -21.26 21.43
CA ASN A 202 15.85 -22.46 21.37
C ASN A 202 15.71 -22.98 19.92
N ASP A 203 15.22 -24.21 19.79
CA ASP A 203 15.04 -24.89 18.49
C ASP A 203 14.08 -24.15 17.54
N ALA A 204 13.09 -23.42 18.09
CA ALA A 204 12.14 -22.67 17.27
C ALA A 204 12.82 -21.48 16.58
N MET A 205 13.76 -20.80 17.26
CA MET A 205 14.58 -19.75 16.67
C MET A 205 15.54 -20.28 15.61
N ILE A 206 16.15 -21.44 15.84
CA ILE A 206 16.96 -22.14 14.82
C ILE A 206 16.10 -22.46 13.59
N MET A 207 14.87 -22.96 13.80
CA MET A 207 13.92 -23.23 12.73
C MET A 207 13.56 -21.96 11.95
N LEU A 208 13.26 -20.85 12.62
CA LEU A 208 12.97 -19.56 11.98
C LEU A 208 14.17 -19.03 11.17
N GLY A 209 15.38 -19.12 11.71
CA GLY A 209 16.61 -18.75 11.01
C GLY A 209 16.86 -19.58 9.76
N ASN A 210 16.68 -20.90 9.84
CA ASN A 210 16.79 -21.81 8.68
C ASN A 210 15.72 -21.55 7.62
N LEU A 211 14.48 -21.28 8.02
CA LEU A 211 13.40 -20.90 7.12
C LEU A 211 13.70 -19.55 6.43
N TYR A 212 14.27 -18.58 7.16
CA TYR A 212 14.70 -17.31 6.59
C TYR A 212 15.85 -17.49 5.59
N LYS A 213 16.85 -18.32 5.94
CA LYS A 213 17.96 -18.70 5.04
C LYS A 213 17.44 -19.33 3.74
N PHE A 214 16.49 -20.27 3.85
CA PHE A 214 15.84 -20.87 2.69
C PHE A 214 15.07 -19.84 1.86
N TYR A 215 14.34 -18.93 2.52
CA TYR A 215 13.62 -17.85 1.84
C TYR A 215 14.59 -17.00 1.00
N LEU A 216 15.68 -16.51 1.59
CA LEU A 216 16.72 -15.73 0.88
C LEU A 216 17.34 -16.51 -0.29
N LYS A 217 17.60 -17.81 -0.13
CA LYS A 217 18.08 -18.69 -1.20
C LYS A 217 17.05 -18.78 -2.34
N SER A 218 15.78 -19.00 -2.01
CA SER A 218 14.69 -19.20 -2.98
C SER A 218 14.43 -17.96 -3.86
N LEU A 219 14.76 -16.77 -3.38
CA LEU A 219 14.68 -15.52 -4.16
C LEU A 219 15.74 -15.40 -5.26
N ASN A 220 16.78 -16.24 -5.23
CA ASN A 220 17.92 -16.20 -6.14
C ASN A 220 17.97 -17.36 -7.15
N GLU A 221 17.00 -18.28 -7.17
CA GLU A 221 17.06 -19.51 -7.99
C GLU A 221 16.90 -19.31 -9.51
N GLU A 222 16.18 -18.26 -9.93
CA GLU A 222 15.95 -17.96 -11.35
C GLU A 222 16.47 -16.55 -11.69
N ARG A 223 15.56 -15.59 -11.82
CA ARG A 223 15.87 -14.16 -11.84
C ARG A 223 15.87 -13.67 -10.40
N LYS A 224 16.90 -12.91 -10.01
CA LYS A 224 16.99 -12.29 -8.69
C LYS A 224 15.69 -11.54 -8.37
N LYS A 225 14.99 -12.01 -7.34
CA LYS A 225 13.80 -11.40 -6.74
C LYS A 225 14.20 -10.75 -5.42
N ILE A 226 13.49 -9.69 -5.03
CA ILE A 226 13.62 -9.06 -3.72
C ILE A 226 12.24 -8.59 -3.27
N ASP A 227 11.91 -8.72 -1.99
CA ASP A 227 10.75 -8.03 -1.42
C ASP A 227 11.09 -6.58 -1.05
N LEU A 228 10.09 -5.82 -0.59
CA LEU A 228 10.24 -4.41 -0.23
C LEU A 228 11.18 -4.17 0.97
N SER A 229 11.27 -5.11 1.92
CA SER A 229 12.17 -4.99 3.06
C SER A 229 13.64 -5.20 2.62
N LEU A 230 13.89 -6.24 1.83
CA LEU A 230 15.21 -6.54 1.26
C LEU A 230 15.69 -5.49 0.25
N LEU A 231 14.78 -4.78 -0.41
CA LEU A 231 15.12 -3.66 -1.29
C LEU A 231 15.92 -2.57 -0.56
N GLN A 232 15.62 -2.32 0.71
CA GLN A 232 16.34 -1.33 1.51
C GLN A 232 17.75 -1.82 1.82
N GLN A 233 17.91 -3.09 2.22
CA GLN A 233 19.23 -3.70 2.42
C GLN A 233 20.06 -3.68 1.14
N TYR A 234 19.47 -4.06 0.02
CA TYR A 234 20.16 -4.06 -1.27
C TYR A 234 20.53 -2.65 -1.72
N GLY A 235 19.68 -1.65 -1.45
CA GLY A 235 20.00 -0.25 -1.63
C GLY A 235 21.20 0.17 -0.79
N TYR A 236 21.23 -0.20 0.48
CA TYR A 236 22.36 0.06 1.38
C TYR A 236 23.66 -0.64 0.93
N GLU A 237 23.59 -1.89 0.48
CA GLU A 237 24.74 -2.59 -0.10
C GLU A 237 25.32 -1.86 -1.32
N VAL A 238 24.45 -1.31 -2.18
CA VAL A 238 24.89 -0.50 -3.33
C VAL A 238 25.64 0.74 -2.84
N LEU A 239 25.15 1.41 -1.79
CA LEU A 239 25.85 2.56 -1.20
C LEU A 239 27.20 2.19 -0.59
N LEU A 240 27.29 1.04 0.09
CA LEU A 240 28.53 0.56 0.70
C LEU A 240 29.60 0.19 -0.35
N LYS A 241 29.18 -0.42 -1.46
CA LYS A 241 30.09 -0.87 -2.52
C LYS A 241 30.53 0.27 -3.45
N SER A 242 29.75 1.34 -3.54
CA SER A 242 30.05 2.47 -4.42
C SER A 242 31.09 3.40 -3.81
N GLU A 243 32.14 3.70 -4.59
CA GLU A 243 33.10 4.76 -4.23
C GLU A 243 32.39 6.13 -4.18
N ASN A 244 32.75 6.95 -3.20
CA ASN A 244 32.26 8.32 -3.02
C ASN A 244 30.72 8.45 -2.86
N SER A 245 30.02 7.41 -2.42
CA SER A 245 28.56 7.47 -2.20
C SER A 245 28.13 8.55 -1.20
N GLU A 246 29.00 8.88 -0.25
CA GLU A 246 28.79 9.93 0.76
C GLU A 246 28.98 11.35 0.19
N GLU A 247 29.61 11.49 -0.98
CA GLU A 247 29.89 12.80 -1.61
C GLU A 247 28.81 13.25 -2.59
N ILE A 248 27.83 12.39 -2.88
CA ILE A 248 26.79 12.63 -3.88
C ILE A 248 25.76 13.66 -3.39
N PHE A 249 25.36 13.59 -2.12
CA PHE A 249 24.34 14.48 -1.57
C PHE A 249 24.95 15.45 -0.56
N LYS A 250 24.85 16.74 -0.85
CA LYS A 250 25.24 17.81 0.07
C LYS A 250 24.26 17.99 1.21
N HIS A 251 22.98 17.67 0.99
CA HIS A 251 21.92 17.77 2.00
C HIS A 251 21.05 16.52 2.01
N VAL A 252 20.84 15.96 3.21
CA VAL A 252 19.98 14.80 3.46
C VAL A 252 18.83 15.25 4.37
N ILE A 253 17.61 15.27 3.85
CA ILE A 253 16.43 15.82 4.52
C ILE A 253 15.40 14.70 4.66
N ILE A 254 15.02 14.38 5.90
CA ILE A 254 14.14 13.26 6.21
C ILE A 254 12.91 13.76 6.96
N ASP A 255 11.74 13.56 6.36
CA ASP A 255 10.43 13.78 6.98
C ASP A 255 9.93 12.50 7.67
N GLU A 256 9.10 12.67 8.70
CA GLU A 256 8.54 11.61 9.55
C GLU A 256 9.59 10.60 10.09
N TYR A 257 10.72 11.10 10.60
CA TYR A 257 11.85 10.28 11.05
C TYR A 257 11.49 9.31 12.19
N GLN A 258 10.44 9.58 12.98
CA GLN A 258 9.97 8.67 14.04
C GLN A 258 9.42 7.33 13.52
N ASP A 259 9.14 7.21 12.22
CA ASP A 259 8.63 5.99 11.59
C ASP A 259 9.73 5.23 10.83
N THR A 260 10.99 5.59 11.03
CA THR A 260 12.12 4.95 10.38
C THR A 260 12.53 3.66 11.07
N ASN A 261 13.11 2.73 10.32
CA ASN A 261 13.71 1.50 10.84
C ASN A 261 15.25 1.59 10.82
N ASN A 262 15.93 0.57 11.34
CA ASN A 262 17.39 0.54 11.45
C ASN A 262 18.09 0.62 10.08
N ILE A 263 17.64 -0.14 9.06
CA ILE A 263 18.27 -0.08 7.74
C ILE A 263 18.11 1.29 7.06
N GLN A 264 16.98 1.98 7.27
CA GLN A 264 16.77 3.34 6.78
C GLN A 264 17.71 4.33 7.44
N GLU A 265 17.86 4.25 8.77
CA GLU A 265 18.81 5.09 9.51
C GLU A 265 20.25 4.89 9.02
N LYS A 266 20.68 3.64 8.81
CA LYS A 266 21.99 3.32 8.22
C LYS A 266 22.18 3.96 6.85
N ILE A 267 21.16 3.93 5.99
CA ILE A 267 21.18 4.61 4.69
C ILE A 267 21.36 6.11 4.87
N PHE A 268 20.57 6.76 5.72
CA PHE A 268 20.62 8.22 5.89
C PHE A 268 21.96 8.71 6.41
N PHE A 269 22.51 8.05 7.43
CA PHE A 269 23.83 8.41 7.94
C PHE A 269 24.95 8.14 6.94
N LYS A 270 24.86 7.05 6.15
CA LYS A 270 25.82 6.79 5.08
C LYS A 270 25.81 7.92 4.05
N LEU A 271 24.63 8.36 3.61
CA LEU A 271 24.52 9.46 2.63
C LEU A 271 25.01 10.80 3.21
N ALA A 272 24.84 11.03 4.51
CA ALA A 272 25.26 12.25 5.18
C ALA A 272 26.75 12.26 5.58
N GLY A 273 27.50 11.15 5.40
CA GLY A 273 28.84 10.96 5.97
C GLY A 273 29.85 12.07 5.67
N LYS A 274 29.89 12.57 4.42
CA LYS A 274 30.85 13.60 3.99
C LYS A 274 30.50 15.01 4.49
N TYR A 275 29.32 15.50 4.12
CA TYR A 275 28.93 16.90 4.35
C TYR A 275 28.23 17.11 5.69
N LYS A 276 27.68 16.06 6.29
CA LYS A 276 27.01 16.06 7.60
C LYS A 276 25.80 17.00 7.70
N ASN A 277 25.31 17.55 6.59
CA ASN A 277 24.09 18.37 6.56
C ASN A 277 22.84 17.49 6.51
N ILE A 278 22.58 16.77 7.60
CA ILE A 278 21.36 15.98 7.77
C ILE A 278 20.29 16.79 8.52
N CYS A 279 19.07 16.86 8.01
CA CYS A 279 17.95 17.53 8.64
C CYS A 279 16.82 16.52 8.83
N VAL A 280 16.54 16.14 10.08
CA VAL A 280 15.45 15.23 10.40
C VAL A 280 14.28 15.99 11.03
N VAL A 281 13.07 15.71 10.57
CA VAL A 281 11.81 16.20 11.14
C VAL A 281 11.02 15.02 11.67
N GLY A 282 10.37 15.19 12.82
CA GLY A 282 9.47 14.17 13.33
C GLY A 282 8.67 14.58 14.56
N ASP A 283 7.74 13.71 14.92
CA ASP A 283 6.95 13.77 16.14
C ASP A 283 6.82 12.35 16.72
N ASP A 284 7.60 12.01 17.74
CA ASP A 284 7.58 10.71 18.42
C ASP A 284 6.22 10.35 19.04
N ASP A 285 5.33 11.32 19.28
CA ASP A 285 3.98 11.04 19.77
C ASP A 285 3.09 10.48 18.64
N GLN A 286 3.53 10.61 17.38
CA GLN A 286 2.85 10.10 16.21
C GLN A 286 3.46 8.83 15.66
N SER A 287 4.46 8.22 16.31
CA SER A 287 5.02 6.94 15.86
C SER A 287 3.98 5.83 16.01
N LEU A 288 3.51 5.27 14.89
CA LEU A 288 2.45 4.25 14.86
C LEU A 288 2.83 2.99 14.10
N TYR A 289 3.95 2.99 13.39
CA TYR A 289 4.28 1.94 12.43
C TYR A 289 5.27 0.90 12.97
N ARG A 290 5.33 0.69 14.29
CA ARG A 290 6.18 -0.35 14.92
C ARG A 290 5.89 -1.74 14.35
N PHE A 291 4.61 -2.05 14.09
CA PHE A 291 4.20 -3.30 13.43
C PHE A 291 4.71 -3.46 11.99
N ARG A 292 5.27 -2.40 11.39
CA ARG A 292 5.97 -2.37 10.09
C ARG A 292 7.48 -2.08 10.26
N GLY A 293 8.02 -2.36 11.44
CA GLY A 293 9.45 -2.23 11.75
C GLY A 293 9.94 -0.85 12.16
N ALA A 294 9.06 0.15 12.32
CA ALA A 294 9.49 1.45 12.80
C ALA A 294 10.08 1.38 14.22
N THR A 295 11.17 2.10 14.44
CA THR A 295 11.89 2.18 15.70
C THR A 295 11.91 3.63 16.17
N VAL A 296 11.00 3.97 17.09
CA VAL A 296 10.82 5.35 17.58
C VAL A 296 12.09 5.90 18.24
N GLU A 297 12.91 5.00 18.81
CA GLU A 297 14.18 5.30 19.44
C GLU A 297 15.19 5.96 18.49
N ASN A 298 15.10 5.69 17.18
CA ASN A 298 15.91 6.38 16.17
C ASN A 298 15.71 7.90 16.26
N PHE A 299 14.45 8.34 16.43
CA PHE A 299 14.12 9.76 16.55
C PHE A 299 14.33 10.31 17.96
N VAL A 300 13.94 9.57 19.00
CA VAL A 300 14.07 10.02 20.40
C VAL A 300 15.54 10.21 20.79
N GLN A 301 16.44 9.38 20.25
CA GLN A 301 17.88 9.38 20.55
C GLN A 301 18.70 9.95 19.39
N PHE A 302 18.09 10.71 18.49
CA PHE A 302 18.76 11.19 17.28
C PHE A 302 20.00 12.03 17.58
N ASP A 303 19.98 12.83 18.66
CA ASP A 303 21.12 13.62 19.12
C ASP A 303 22.35 12.74 19.42
N LYS A 304 22.18 11.74 20.29
CA LYS A 304 23.23 10.78 20.66
C LYS A 304 23.70 9.95 19.46
N ARG A 305 22.78 9.54 18.58
CA ARG A 305 23.09 8.77 17.37
C ARG A 305 23.88 9.59 16.36
N CYS A 306 23.45 10.83 16.12
CA CYS A 306 24.15 11.77 15.25
C CYS A 306 25.57 12.06 15.76
N GLU A 307 25.73 12.31 17.06
CA GLU A 307 27.06 12.49 17.67
C GLU A 307 27.94 11.25 17.54
N SER A 308 27.40 10.06 17.87
CA SER A 308 28.12 8.79 17.78
C SER A 308 28.57 8.44 16.36
N ILE A 309 27.73 8.68 15.35
CA ILE A 309 27.95 8.23 13.97
C ILE A 309 28.66 9.30 13.13
N LEU A 310 28.27 10.58 13.26
CA LEU A 310 28.83 11.68 12.47
C LEU A 310 29.88 12.50 13.24
N GLY A 311 30.03 12.29 14.54
CA GLY A 311 30.96 13.06 15.38
C GLY A 311 30.55 14.52 15.59
N ILE A 312 29.26 14.85 15.40
CA ILE A 312 28.73 16.21 15.52
C ILE A 312 27.37 16.16 16.23
N GLU A 313 27.19 16.99 17.24
CA GLU A 313 25.90 17.20 17.90
C GLU A 313 24.95 18.00 16.98
N PRO A 314 23.71 17.54 16.77
CA PRO A 314 22.77 18.26 15.93
C PRO A 314 22.15 19.46 16.65
N GLN A 315 21.90 20.53 15.90
CA GLN A 315 21.13 21.65 16.44
C GLN A 315 19.66 21.27 16.57
N LYS A 316 19.19 21.14 17.82
CA LYS A 316 17.78 20.87 18.13
C LYS A 316 16.93 22.14 18.02
N ILE A 317 15.88 22.11 17.19
CA ILE A 317 14.89 23.19 17.05
C ILE A 317 13.49 22.61 17.31
N LYS A 318 12.70 23.31 18.11
CA LYS A 318 11.34 22.87 18.48
C LYS A 318 10.30 23.59 17.63
N LEU A 319 9.51 22.83 16.88
CA LEU A 319 8.36 23.35 16.13
C LEU A 319 7.07 23.10 16.93
N ASN A 320 6.83 23.99 17.90
CA ASN A 320 5.82 23.78 18.93
C ASN A 320 4.50 24.55 18.74
N ILE A 321 4.41 25.47 17.78
CA ILE A 321 3.17 26.22 17.52
C ILE A 321 2.27 25.43 16.57
N ASN A 322 1.07 25.05 17.00
CA ASN A 322 0.04 24.39 16.20
C ASN A 322 -0.84 25.42 15.47
N TYR A 323 -0.86 25.35 14.14
CA TYR A 323 -1.64 26.24 13.26
C TYR A 323 -2.94 25.60 12.73
N ARG A 324 -3.26 24.40 13.21
CA ARG A 324 -4.34 23.56 12.70
C ARG A 324 -5.58 23.62 13.58
N SER A 325 -5.41 23.33 14.86
CA SER A 325 -6.48 22.99 15.80
C SER A 325 -6.80 24.14 16.75
N ARG A 326 -8.04 24.19 17.22
CA ARG A 326 -8.48 25.10 18.29
C ARG A 326 -7.76 24.79 19.60
N LYS A 327 -7.67 25.80 20.48
CA LYS A 327 -6.87 25.76 21.72
C LYS A 327 -7.20 24.56 22.61
N ARG A 328 -8.48 24.34 22.93
CA ARG A 328 -8.87 23.24 23.85
C ARG A 328 -8.58 21.84 23.29
N ILE A 329 -8.59 21.66 21.97
CA ILE A 329 -8.16 20.39 21.35
C ILE A 329 -6.66 20.17 21.59
N VAL A 330 -5.86 21.22 21.39
CA VAL A 330 -4.40 21.19 21.63
C VAL A 330 -4.08 20.87 23.08
N ASP A 331 -4.72 21.58 24.01
CA ASP A 331 -4.54 21.36 25.44
C ASP A 331 -4.98 19.94 25.85
N PHE A 332 -6.07 19.42 25.28
CA PHE A 332 -6.60 18.09 25.60
C PHE A 332 -5.62 16.97 25.24
N TYR A 333 -5.13 16.90 24.00
CA TYR A 333 -4.22 15.82 23.61
C TYR A 333 -2.82 15.99 24.25
N LYS A 334 -2.42 17.22 24.60
CA LYS A 334 -1.17 17.48 25.31
C LYS A 334 -1.25 16.89 26.72
N ASN A 335 -2.28 17.26 27.48
CA ASN A 335 -2.51 16.75 28.83
C ASN A 335 -2.71 15.23 28.83
N PHE A 336 -3.30 14.67 27.76
CA PHE A 336 -3.43 13.22 27.60
C PHE A 336 -2.07 12.51 27.65
N MET A 337 -1.04 13.01 26.93
CA MET A 337 0.29 12.37 26.91
C MET A 337 1.05 12.47 28.23
N GLU A 338 0.71 13.45 29.07
CA GLU A 338 1.31 13.65 30.40
C GLU A 338 0.80 12.63 31.43
N LYS A 339 -0.25 11.86 31.11
CA LYS A 339 -0.82 10.84 32.01
C LYS A 339 0.04 9.57 32.14
N GLU A 340 0.99 9.36 31.24
CA GLU A 340 1.89 8.19 31.25
C GLU A 340 3.31 8.56 31.70
N ILE A 341 3.99 7.61 32.35
CA ILE A 341 5.36 7.76 32.82
C ILE A 341 6.32 7.34 31.70
N TRP A 342 6.96 8.33 31.09
CA TRP A 342 7.91 8.12 29.98
C TRP A 342 9.37 8.03 30.41
N GLU A 343 9.68 8.28 31.68
CA GLU A 343 11.04 8.18 32.22
C GLU A 343 11.46 6.72 32.38
N SER A 344 12.71 6.43 32.04
CA SER A 344 13.32 5.13 32.30
C SER A 344 13.44 4.87 33.79
N GLN A 345 12.99 3.68 34.21
CA GLN A 345 13.17 3.23 35.59
C GLN A 345 14.60 2.76 35.87
N SER A 346 15.36 2.38 34.83
CA SER A 346 16.74 1.89 34.96
C SER A 346 17.76 3.03 34.94
N GLN A 347 17.47 4.13 34.24
CA GLN A 347 18.38 5.26 34.06
C GLN A 347 17.67 6.59 34.28
N LYS A 348 18.00 7.26 35.39
CA LYS A 348 17.43 8.57 35.74
C LYS A 348 17.77 9.62 34.67
N GLY A 349 16.77 10.40 34.24
CA GLY A 349 16.93 11.44 33.22
C GLY A 349 16.95 10.94 31.76
N MET A 350 16.80 9.62 31.54
CA MET A 350 16.53 9.08 30.21
C MET A 350 15.02 8.94 30.02
N TYR A 351 14.52 9.33 28.84
CA TYR A 351 13.10 9.28 28.50
C TYR A 351 12.88 8.50 27.19
N TYR A 352 11.78 7.77 27.11
CA TYR A 352 11.31 7.07 25.89
C TYR A 352 10.50 7.98 24.95
N ARG A 353 10.45 9.28 25.27
CA ARG A 353 9.69 10.32 24.57
C ARG A 353 10.44 11.65 24.70
N ASN A 354 10.37 12.50 23.68
CA ASN A 354 10.81 13.89 23.80
C ASN A 354 9.87 14.67 24.74
N MET A 355 10.33 14.97 25.95
CA MET A 355 9.50 15.62 26.98
C MET A 355 9.26 17.12 26.71
N ASP A 356 10.25 17.85 26.22
CA ASP A 356 10.19 19.31 26.14
C ASP A 356 9.55 19.88 24.86
N LYS A 357 8.50 19.25 24.33
CA LYS A 357 7.84 19.71 23.09
C LYS A 357 7.11 21.05 23.25
N ASN A 358 6.56 21.33 24.43
CA ASN A 358 5.86 22.59 24.76
C ASN A 358 4.88 23.08 23.68
N ILE A 359 4.02 22.18 23.19
CA ILE A 359 3.08 22.48 22.10
C ILE A 359 2.07 23.55 22.56
N GLN A 360 1.82 24.54 21.70
CA GLN A 360 0.91 25.66 21.94
C GLN A 360 0.03 25.90 20.72
N ALA A 361 -1.26 26.20 20.92
CA ALA A 361 -2.14 26.58 19.82
C ALA A 361 -1.86 28.01 19.35
N CYS A 362 -1.79 28.22 18.03
CA CYS A 362 -1.81 29.55 17.42
C CYS A 362 -3.20 30.20 17.54
N SER A 363 -4.25 29.38 17.57
CA SER A 363 -5.62 29.86 17.76
C SER A 363 -5.81 30.40 19.18
N LYS A 364 -6.39 31.60 19.27
CA LYS A 364 -6.79 32.21 20.55
C LYS A 364 -8.23 31.86 20.95
N ASP A 365 -8.93 31.11 20.12
CA ASP A 365 -10.30 30.69 20.35
C ASP A 365 -10.35 29.62 21.45
N ASP A 366 -10.97 29.98 22.57
CA ASP A 366 -11.21 29.11 23.73
C ASP A 366 -12.66 28.60 23.80
N GLY A 367 -13.42 28.69 22.70
CA GLY A 367 -14.74 28.12 22.61
C GLY A 367 -14.74 26.58 22.72
N ILE A 368 -15.93 26.02 22.94
CA ILE A 368 -16.10 24.57 23.09
C ILE A 368 -15.70 23.88 21.78
N SER A 369 -14.69 23.03 21.86
CA SER A 369 -14.13 22.26 20.73
C SER A 369 -13.83 20.80 21.08
N VAL A 370 -13.99 20.41 22.35
CA VAL A 370 -13.95 19.02 22.82
C VAL A 370 -15.25 18.77 23.57
N VAL A 371 -15.99 17.75 23.15
CA VAL A 371 -17.29 17.38 23.71
C VAL A 371 -17.38 15.87 23.92
N THR A 372 -18.23 15.44 24.85
CA THR A 372 -18.55 14.03 25.08
C THR A 372 -20.04 13.79 24.88
N THR A 373 -20.41 12.56 24.55
CA THR A 373 -21.82 12.15 24.40
C THR A 373 -22.48 11.90 25.76
N ILE A 374 -23.82 11.76 25.76
CA ILE A 374 -24.54 11.31 26.96
C ILE A 374 -24.04 9.93 27.41
N CYS A 375 -24.09 9.67 28.72
CA CYS A 375 -23.80 8.33 29.27
C CYS A 375 -25.04 7.44 29.16
N ASP A 376 -25.25 6.83 27.99
CA ASP A 376 -26.37 5.92 27.74
C ASP A 376 -25.94 4.68 26.92
N LYS A 377 -26.90 3.83 26.54
CA LYS A 377 -26.69 2.68 25.65
C LYS A 377 -26.13 3.16 24.31
N ALA A 378 -25.24 2.36 23.72
CA ALA A 378 -24.54 2.70 22.47
C ALA A 378 -25.45 3.17 21.33
N VAL A 379 -26.65 2.58 21.19
CA VAL A 379 -27.61 2.98 20.15
C VAL A 379 -28.08 4.43 20.34
N ASN A 380 -28.36 4.85 21.57
CA ASN A 380 -28.82 6.21 21.86
C ASN A 380 -27.69 7.22 21.64
N VAL A 381 -26.48 6.88 22.06
CA VAL A 381 -25.27 7.68 21.84
C VAL A 381 -24.99 7.89 20.35
N TYR A 382 -25.08 6.84 19.53
CA TYR A 382 -24.86 6.98 18.09
C TYR A 382 -25.99 7.74 17.38
N ASN A 383 -27.23 7.63 17.87
CA ASN A 383 -28.33 8.45 17.35
C ASN A 383 -28.15 9.94 17.70
N GLU A 384 -27.66 10.27 18.91
CA GLU A 384 -27.29 11.64 19.31
C GLU A 384 -26.25 12.21 18.34
N ILE A 385 -25.16 11.46 18.10
CA ILE A 385 -24.10 11.84 17.16
C ILE A 385 -24.68 12.06 15.75
N ALA A 386 -25.41 11.07 15.21
CA ALA A 386 -25.94 11.14 13.85
C ALA A 386 -26.90 12.33 13.66
N LYS A 387 -27.78 12.58 14.63
CA LYS A 387 -28.68 13.74 14.63
C LYS A 387 -27.92 15.06 14.61
N LYS A 388 -26.91 15.21 15.47
CA LYS A 388 -26.14 16.46 15.58
C LYS A 388 -25.31 16.73 14.32
N ILE A 389 -24.74 15.68 13.72
CA ILE A 389 -24.00 15.77 12.45
C ILE A 389 -24.93 16.17 11.31
N LYS A 390 -26.13 15.58 11.23
CA LYS A 390 -27.13 15.96 10.23
C LYS A 390 -27.51 17.44 10.36
N GLU A 391 -27.72 17.93 11.58
CA GLU A 391 -27.98 19.35 11.84
C GLU A 391 -26.83 20.26 11.35
N MET A 392 -25.57 19.87 11.58
CA MET A 392 -24.39 20.62 11.09
C MET A 392 -24.33 20.72 9.55
N ILE A 393 -24.68 19.63 8.86
CA ILE A 393 -24.71 19.58 7.39
C ILE A 393 -25.87 20.41 6.86
N ASP A 394 -27.07 20.26 7.43
CA ASP A 394 -28.27 20.99 7.00
C ASP A 394 -28.13 22.50 7.21
N LYS A 395 -27.45 22.94 8.28
CA LYS A 395 -27.08 24.35 8.54
C LYS A 395 -25.89 24.85 7.71
N LYS A 396 -25.28 24.00 6.86
CA LYS A 396 -24.08 24.30 6.04
C LYS A 396 -22.89 24.79 6.87
N ILE A 397 -22.74 24.26 8.08
CA ILE A 397 -21.54 24.44 8.91
C ILE A 397 -20.45 23.50 8.40
N ILE A 398 -20.87 22.29 8.03
CA ILE A 398 -20.08 21.31 7.28
C ILE A 398 -20.59 21.32 5.84
N SER A 399 -19.68 21.47 4.88
CA SER A 399 -20.05 21.62 3.47
C SER A 399 -20.21 20.27 2.75
N ASP A 400 -19.41 19.28 3.16
CA ASP A 400 -19.42 17.93 2.60
C ASP A 400 -19.21 16.90 3.72
N PRO A 401 -19.92 15.76 3.72
CA PRO A 401 -19.74 14.70 4.72
C PRO A 401 -18.31 14.15 4.84
N SER A 402 -17.48 14.26 3.79
CA SER A 402 -16.06 13.86 3.81
C SER A 402 -15.19 14.66 4.78
N GLU A 403 -15.69 15.82 5.25
CA GLU A 403 -15.03 16.65 6.27
C GLU A 403 -15.14 16.05 7.68
N ILE A 404 -15.86 14.94 7.82
CA ILE A 404 -16.07 14.22 9.07
C ILE A 404 -15.34 12.88 9.02
N ALA A 405 -14.51 12.64 10.04
CA ALA A 405 -13.90 11.34 10.26
C ALA A 405 -14.36 10.71 11.57
N VAL A 406 -14.72 9.44 11.49
CA VAL A 406 -14.96 8.58 12.66
C VAL A 406 -13.79 7.62 12.80
N LEU A 407 -13.11 7.72 13.94
CA LEU A 407 -11.90 6.97 14.22
C LEU A 407 -12.19 5.80 15.17
N PHE A 408 -11.67 4.63 14.81
CA PHE A 408 -11.70 3.42 15.63
C PHE A 408 -10.29 2.83 15.78
N THR A 409 -10.03 2.10 16.85
CA THR A 409 -8.76 1.35 16.98
C THR A 409 -8.65 0.25 15.92
N TYR A 410 -9.75 -0.42 15.64
CA TYR A 410 -9.92 -1.37 14.54
C TYR A 410 -11.35 -1.27 14.00
N LEU A 411 -11.51 -1.43 12.69
CA LEU A 411 -12.83 -1.36 12.04
C LEU A 411 -13.50 -2.73 11.95
N LYS A 412 -12.74 -3.74 11.54
CA LYS A 412 -13.26 -5.08 11.27
C LYS A 412 -13.74 -5.81 12.51
N GLY A 413 -14.92 -6.44 12.41
CA GLY A 413 -15.52 -7.20 13.52
C GLY A 413 -15.92 -6.33 14.72
N ASN A 414 -15.89 -5.01 14.56
CA ASN A 414 -16.24 -4.07 15.61
C ASN A 414 -17.75 -3.77 15.57
N GLN A 415 -18.49 -4.29 16.56
CA GLN A 415 -19.95 -4.05 16.64
C GLN A 415 -20.30 -2.56 16.72
N ASN A 416 -19.42 -1.72 17.27
CA ASN A 416 -19.63 -0.29 17.37
C ASN A 416 -19.57 0.41 16.01
N VAL A 417 -18.73 -0.08 15.10
CA VAL A 417 -18.70 0.40 13.71
C VAL A 417 -20.04 0.17 13.03
N GLN A 418 -20.57 -1.05 13.15
CA GLN A 418 -21.84 -1.41 12.53
C GLN A 418 -23.02 -0.61 13.11
N ARG A 419 -23.07 -0.46 14.45
CA ARG A 419 -24.11 0.32 15.12
C ARG A 419 -24.10 1.80 14.73
N LEU A 420 -22.92 2.43 14.64
CA LEU A 420 -22.82 3.82 14.23
C LEU A 420 -23.10 4.00 12.74
N LYS A 421 -22.70 3.04 11.89
CA LYS A 421 -23.08 3.00 10.47
C LYS A 421 -24.60 2.98 10.30
N GLU A 422 -25.28 2.07 10.99
CA GLU A 422 -26.75 1.98 11.00
C GLU A 422 -27.42 3.24 11.56
N ALA A 423 -26.80 3.93 12.52
CA ALA A 423 -27.31 5.20 13.02
C ALA A 423 -27.20 6.29 11.94
N PHE A 424 -26.05 6.43 11.25
CA PHE A 424 -25.92 7.39 10.15
C PHE A 424 -26.87 7.10 8.99
N GLU A 425 -27.05 5.84 8.60
CA GLU A 425 -27.98 5.45 7.53
C GLU A 425 -29.44 5.85 7.84
N ARG A 426 -29.88 5.81 9.11
CA ARG A 426 -31.22 6.29 9.52
C ARG A 426 -31.42 7.79 9.31
N PHE A 427 -30.35 8.57 9.29
CA PHE A 427 -30.36 10.02 9.06
C PHE A 427 -29.93 10.40 7.63
N ASP A 428 -29.95 9.44 6.70
CA ASP A 428 -29.56 9.63 5.28
C ASP A 428 -28.11 10.10 5.11
N LEU A 429 -27.21 9.61 5.98
CA LEU A 429 -25.78 9.89 5.93
C LEU A 429 -25.03 8.65 5.43
N LYS A 430 -24.49 8.73 4.21
CA LYS A 430 -23.70 7.65 3.62
C LYS A 430 -22.32 7.54 4.29
N VAL A 431 -21.83 6.31 4.45
CA VAL A 431 -20.54 6.02 5.09
C VAL A 431 -19.56 5.42 4.09
N TYR A 432 -18.29 5.80 4.21
CA TYR A 432 -17.14 5.20 3.55
C TYR A 432 -16.26 4.49 4.59
N ALA A 433 -16.24 3.15 4.57
CA ALA A 433 -15.56 2.34 5.58
C ALA A 433 -14.71 1.22 4.94
N PRO A 434 -13.62 1.56 4.22
CA PRO A 434 -12.90 0.62 3.37
C PRO A 434 -12.31 -0.60 4.12
N ARG A 435 -12.03 -0.50 5.42
CA ARG A 435 -11.51 -1.63 6.23
C ARG A 435 -12.50 -2.20 7.25
N ALA A 436 -13.77 -1.80 7.18
CA ALA A 436 -14.81 -2.39 8.03
C ALA A 436 -15.25 -3.78 7.53
N GLY A 437 -15.23 -4.00 6.21
CA GLY A 437 -15.50 -5.28 5.55
C GLY A 437 -14.29 -5.80 4.78
N LYS A 438 -14.36 -7.03 4.25
CA LYS A 438 -13.33 -7.56 3.34
C LYS A 438 -13.56 -6.97 1.94
N PHE A 439 -12.49 -6.66 1.21
CA PHE A 439 -12.58 -6.18 -0.17
C PHE A 439 -13.49 -7.05 -1.04
N LEU A 440 -13.32 -8.36 -0.94
CA LEU A 440 -14.11 -9.34 -1.70
C LEU A 440 -15.60 -9.38 -1.32
N GLU A 441 -16.00 -8.80 -0.19
CA GLU A 441 -17.38 -8.75 0.29
C GLU A 441 -18.13 -7.49 -0.16
N ASN A 442 -17.48 -6.54 -0.84
CA ASN A 442 -18.22 -5.43 -1.48
C ASN A 442 -19.00 -5.94 -2.70
N GLU A 443 -20.04 -5.20 -3.08
CA GLU A 443 -20.90 -5.59 -4.20
C GLU A 443 -20.14 -5.64 -5.52
N GLU A 444 -19.18 -4.75 -5.77
CA GLU A 444 -18.51 -4.68 -7.07
C GLU A 444 -17.61 -5.90 -7.34
N PRO A 445 -16.74 -6.33 -6.40
CA PRO A 445 -16.02 -7.60 -6.55
C PRO A 445 -16.94 -8.81 -6.57
N MET A 446 -18.00 -8.83 -5.75
CA MET A 446 -18.99 -9.92 -5.77
C MET A 446 -19.71 -10.01 -7.13
N ALA A 447 -20.03 -8.88 -7.76
CA ALA A 447 -20.61 -8.83 -9.10
C ALA A 447 -19.66 -9.45 -10.12
N VAL A 448 -18.41 -8.98 -10.17
CA VAL A 448 -17.43 -9.47 -11.16
C VAL A 448 -17.13 -10.95 -10.98
N PHE A 449 -16.80 -11.37 -9.75
CA PHE A 449 -16.46 -12.77 -9.48
C PHE A 449 -17.70 -13.68 -9.53
N GLY A 450 -18.88 -13.16 -9.22
CA GLY A 450 -20.16 -13.82 -9.43
C GLY A 450 -20.45 -14.09 -10.90
N LEU A 451 -20.22 -13.11 -11.78
CA LEU A 451 -20.33 -13.29 -13.23
C LEU A 451 -19.27 -14.27 -13.75
N TYR A 452 -18.06 -14.27 -13.19
CA TYR A 452 -17.03 -15.26 -13.53
C TYR A 452 -17.41 -16.67 -13.09
N LEU A 453 -17.93 -16.86 -11.87
CA LEU A 453 -18.46 -18.15 -11.41
C LEU A 453 -19.59 -18.62 -12.31
N ASN A 454 -20.47 -17.70 -12.72
CA ASN A 454 -21.50 -18.02 -13.69
C ASN A 454 -20.92 -18.43 -15.03
N ILE A 455 -19.82 -17.85 -15.52
CA ILE A 455 -19.18 -18.21 -16.79
C ILE A 455 -18.39 -19.53 -16.74
N PHE A 456 -17.59 -19.75 -15.70
CA PHE A 456 -16.65 -20.87 -15.61
C PHE A 456 -17.18 -22.06 -14.79
N GLY A 457 -18.24 -21.86 -14.00
CA GLY A 457 -18.83 -22.84 -13.09
C GLY A 457 -18.44 -22.60 -11.62
N ILE A 458 -18.97 -23.41 -10.72
CA ILE A 458 -18.57 -23.45 -9.30
C ILE A 458 -17.58 -24.62 -9.13
N PRO A 459 -16.42 -24.42 -8.48
CA PRO A 459 -15.49 -25.51 -8.22
C PRO A 459 -16.10 -26.56 -7.28
N TYR A 460 -15.74 -27.84 -7.46
CA TYR A 460 -16.14 -28.90 -6.53
C TYR A 460 -15.59 -28.62 -5.12
N ILE A 461 -16.45 -28.76 -4.12
CA ILE A 461 -16.12 -28.60 -2.70
C ILE A 461 -16.19 -29.97 -2.03
N ASP A 462 -15.07 -30.45 -1.51
CA ASP A 462 -15.05 -31.67 -0.70
C ASP A 462 -15.58 -31.33 0.71
N GLU A 463 -16.73 -31.91 1.06
CA GLU A 463 -17.44 -31.65 2.31
C GLU A 463 -16.58 -31.89 3.56
N ARG A 464 -15.59 -32.80 3.49
CA ARG A 464 -14.68 -33.09 4.60
C ARG A 464 -13.83 -31.89 5.00
N TYR A 465 -13.61 -30.96 4.08
CA TYR A 465 -12.82 -29.74 4.31
C TYR A 465 -13.70 -28.49 4.44
N ASN A 466 -15.02 -28.64 4.46
CA ASN A 466 -16.00 -27.55 4.52
C ASN A 466 -16.33 -27.11 5.96
N TYR A 467 -15.30 -26.75 6.72
CA TYR A 467 -15.44 -26.25 8.09
C TYR A 467 -14.58 -25.01 8.32
N GLY A 468 -14.87 -24.26 9.39
CA GLY A 468 -14.14 -23.03 9.76
C GLY A 468 -14.06 -22.03 8.60
N ARG A 469 -12.86 -21.46 8.36
CA ARG A 469 -12.63 -20.47 7.29
C ARG A 469 -12.87 -20.99 5.88
N ASN A 470 -12.76 -22.30 5.64
CA ASN A 470 -13.08 -22.86 4.32
C ASN A 470 -14.58 -22.79 4.07
N LYS A 471 -15.40 -23.05 5.08
CA LYS A 471 -16.85 -22.87 5.00
C LYS A 471 -17.22 -21.42 4.73
N GLU A 472 -16.65 -20.47 5.48
CA GLU A 472 -16.89 -19.04 5.25
C GLU A 472 -16.56 -18.62 3.80
N PHE A 473 -15.46 -19.13 3.24
CA PHE A 473 -15.08 -18.87 1.85
C PHE A 473 -16.05 -19.49 0.86
N ASN A 474 -16.50 -20.72 1.10
CA ASN A 474 -17.48 -21.40 0.26
C ASN A 474 -18.84 -20.68 0.29
N ASP A 475 -19.30 -20.27 1.48
CA ASP A 475 -20.52 -19.48 1.66
C ASP A 475 -20.41 -18.13 0.92
N TRP A 476 -19.23 -17.50 0.92
CA TRP A 476 -18.97 -16.29 0.14
C TRP A 476 -19.00 -16.54 -1.37
N MET A 477 -18.40 -17.63 -1.87
CA MET A 477 -18.47 -18.00 -3.29
C MET A 477 -19.91 -18.23 -3.74
N GLU A 478 -20.72 -18.90 -2.91
CA GLU A 478 -22.14 -19.12 -3.20
C GLU A 478 -22.90 -17.79 -3.27
N LYS A 479 -22.66 -16.87 -2.32
CA LYS A 479 -23.23 -15.51 -2.38
C LYS A 479 -22.85 -14.78 -3.66
N CYS A 480 -21.59 -14.86 -4.10
CA CYS A 480 -21.16 -14.27 -5.37
C CYS A 480 -21.91 -14.90 -6.55
N TYR A 481 -22.01 -16.23 -6.58
CA TYR A 481 -22.71 -16.94 -7.65
C TYR A 481 -24.19 -16.53 -7.75
N GLN A 482 -24.90 -16.48 -6.63
CA GLN A 482 -26.30 -16.03 -6.56
C GLN A 482 -26.46 -14.57 -6.97
N PHE A 483 -25.54 -13.70 -6.55
CA PHE A 483 -25.56 -12.30 -6.98
C PHE A 483 -25.35 -12.18 -8.50
N GLY A 484 -24.45 -12.98 -9.07
CA GLY A 484 -24.27 -13.06 -10.51
C GLY A 484 -25.51 -13.55 -11.25
N ILE A 485 -26.26 -14.52 -10.71
CA ILE A 485 -27.55 -14.97 -11.29
C ILE A 485 -28.53 -13.80 -11.35
N LYS A 486 -28.69 -13.07 -10.24
CA LYS A 486 -29.58 -11.92 -10.19
C LYS A 486 -29.26 -10.90 -11.28
N LEU A 487 -27.98 -10.53 -11.42
CA LEU A 487 -27.55 -9.59 -12.47
C LEU A 487 -27.85 -10.10 -13.89
N ILE A 488 -27.75 -11.40 -14.12
CA ILE A 488 -28.04 -12.05 -15.40
C ILE A 488 -29.55 -12.08 -15.69
N GLU A 489 -30.37 -12.26 -14.67
CA GLU A 489 -31.83 -12.23 -14.79
C GLU A 489 -32.34 -10.81 -15.08
N ASP A 490 -31.68 -9.80 -14.49
CA ASP A 490 -32.02 -8.38 -14.66
C ASP A 490 -31.60 -7.80 -16.03
N ASP A 491 -30.60 -8.39 -16.73
CA ASP A 491 -30.07 -7.89 -18.02
C ASP A 491 -30.05 -8.98 -19.12
N PHE A 492 -30.97 -8.89 -20.09
CA PHE A 492 -31.11 -9.84 -21.20
C PHE A 492 -29.87 -9.92 -22.12
N ASP A 493 -29.21 -8.79 -22.37
CA ASP A 493 -28.02 -8.76 -23.22
C ASP A 493 -26.83 -9.41 -22.52
N LEU A 494 -26.71 -9.21 -21.20
CA LEU A 494 -25.72 -9.89 -20.36
C LEU A 494 -25.92 -11.41 -20.38
N LYS A 495 -27.17 -11.87 -20.25
CA LYS A 495 -27.52 -13.30 -20.34
C LYS A 495 -27.05 -13.91 -21.66
N ASN A 496 -27.43 -13.30 -22.79
CA ASN A 496 -27.03 -13.76 -24.12
C ASN A 496 -25.50 -13.78 -24.30
N PHE A 497 -24.81 -12.80 -23.73
CA PHE A 497 -23.35 -12.74 -23.78
C PHE A 497 -22.71 -13.89 -22.99
N ILE A 498 -23.16 -14.14 -21.76
CA ILE A 498 -22.63 -15.22 -20.92
C ILE A 498 -22.89 -16.59 -21.54
N GLU A 499 -24.08 -16.83 -22.09
CA GLU A 499 -24.40 -18.08 -22.80
C GLU A 499 -23.45 -18.33 -23.98
N LYS A 500 -23.14 -17.30 -24.79
CA LYS A 500 -22.17 -17.40 -25.89
C LYS A 500 -20.75 -17.72 -25.39
N ILE A 501 -20.32 -17.11 -24.30
CA ILE A 501 -19.00 -17.38 -23.71
C ILE A 501 -18.95 -18.81 -23.16
N LYS A 502 -19.99 -19.27 -22.45
CA LYS A 502 -20.11 -20.66 -21.98
C LYS A 502 -20.00 -21.65 -23.12
N GLU A 503 -20.77 -21.43 -24.19
CA GLU A 503 -20.74 -22.29 -25.37
C GLU A 503 -19.34 -22.37 -25.99
N GLN A 504 -18.63 -21.24 -26.07
CA GLN A 504 -17.24 -21.19 -26.53
C GLN A 504 -16.30 -22.01 -25.62
N LEU A 505 -16.42 -21.88 -24.30
CA LEU A 505 -15.58 -22.60 -23.34
C LEU A 505 -15.85 -24.11 -23.36
N THR A 506 -17.12 -24.52 -23.47
CA THR A 506 -17.53 -25.94 -23.60
C THR A 506 -16.97 -26.56 -24.88
N LYS A 507 -17.08 -25.86 -26.02
CA LYS A 507 -16.47 -26.32 -27.29
C LYS A 507 -14.94 -26.48 -27.14
N LEU A 508 -14.28 -25.55 -26.46
CA LEU A 508 -12.84 -25.60 -26.24
C LEU A 508 -12.42 -26.78 -25.35
N LYS A 509 -13.18 -27.05 -24.28
CA LYS A 509 -12.99 -28.20 -23.38
C LYS A 509 -13.16 -29.52 -24.14
N ASN A 510 -14.21 -29.64 -24.95
CA ASN A 510 -14.48 -30.84 -25.76
C ASN A 510 -13.39 -31.05 -26.83
N ASP A 511 -12.97 -29.99 -27.53
CA ASP A 511 -11.89 -30.04 -28.51
C ASP A 511 -10.59 -30.57 -27.91
N TYR A 512 -10.28 -30.21 -26.65
CA TYR A 512 -9.09 -30.73 -25.97
C TYR A 512 -9.21 -32.22 -25.66
N GLY A 513 -10.38 -32.67 -25.19
CA GLY A 513 -10.64 -34.09 -24.91
C GLY A 513 -10.41 -34.94 -26.15
N VAL A 514 -10.99 -34.52 -27.27
CA VAL A 514 -10.82 -35.14 -28.59
C VAL A 514 -9.35 -35.18 -29.03
N ILE A 515 -8.63 -34.06 -28.89
CA ILE A 515 -7.20 -34.00 -29.23
C ILE A 515 -6.41 -35.00 -28.38
N LYS A 516 -6.70 -35.06 -27.07
CA LYS A 516 -6.03 -35.95 -26.13
C LYS A 516 -6.28 -37.42 -26.46
N GLU A 517 -7.51 -37.78 -26.79
CA GLU A 517 -7.89 -39.14 -27.24
C GLU A 517 -7.15 -39.51 -28.53
N TYR A 518 -7.20 -38.65 -29.56
CA TYR A 518 -6.48 -38.87 -30.82
C TYR A 518 -4.97 -39.05 -30.60
N MET A 519 -4.36 -38.21 -29.76
CA MET A 519 -2.94 -38.32 -29.44
C MET A 519 -2.61 -39.63 -28.72
N SER A 520 -3.47 -40.08 -27.81
CA SER A 520 -3.32 -41.37 -27.12
C SER A 520 -3.43 -42.55 -28.08
N GLU A 521 -4.42 -42.55 -28.98
CA GLU A 521 -4.63 -43.62 -29.97
C GLU A 521 -3.47 -43.73 -30.98
N ASN A 522 -2.79 -42.62 -31.25
CA ASN A 522 -1.71 -42.53 -32.23
C ASN A 522 -0.31 -42.52 -31.60
N ASN A 523 -0.19 -42.79 -30.30
CA ASN A 523 1.08 -42.76 -29.54
C ASN A 523 1.87 -41.45 -29.72
N ILE A 524 1.19 -40.30 -29.73
CA ILE A 524 1.80 -38.97 -29.83
C ILE A 524 1.87 -38.35 -28.43
N ASN A 525 3.06 -37.98 -27.97
CA ASN A 525 3.24 -37.25 -26.73
C ASN A 525 3.21 -35.72 -26.96
N MET A 526 2.78 -34.97 -25.94
CA MET A 526 2.79 -33.51 -25.94
C MET A 526 4.19 -32.93 -26.12
N ASP A 527 5.23 -33.64 -25.66
CA ASP A 527 6.62 -33.18 -25.77
C ASP A 527 7.32 -33.63 -27.05
N ASP A 528 6.66 -34.44 -27.89
CA ASP A 528 7.21 -34.87 -29.18
C ASP A 528 7.39 -33.67 -30.12
N THR A 529 8.49 -33.68 -30.87
CA THR A 529 8.87 -32.59 -31.78
C THR A 529 8.16 -32.74 -33.13
N ILE A 530 7.62 -31.62 -33.62
CA ILE A 530 7.15 -31.42 -34.99
C ILE A 530 8.34 -30.90 -35.79
N ASP A 531 9.16 -31.83 -36.27
CA ASP A 531 10.35 -31.60 -37.09
C ASP A 531 10.06 -31.59 -38.60
N ASP A 532 8.91 -32.12 -39.01
CA ASP A 532 8.44 -32.16 -40.39
C ASP A 532 6.99 -31.65 -40.49
N ILE A 533 6.71 -30.86 -41.53
CA ILE A 533 5.36 -30.36 -41.84
C ILE A 533 4.37 -31.51 -42.10
N TYR A 534 4.83 -32.67 -42.56
CA TYR A 534 4.01 -33.86 -42.72
C TYR A 534 3.41 -34.34 -41.39
N LYS A 535 4.16 -34.25 -40.27
CA LYS A 535 3.65 -34.59 -38.93
C LYS A 535 2.51 -33.68 -38.50
N PHE A 536 2.61 -32.39 -38.83
CA PHE A 536 1.52 -31.43 -38.62
C PHE A 536 0.32 -31.73 -39.53
N ASP A 537 0.53 -32.01 -40.81
CA ASP A 537 -0.56 -32.29 -41.75
C ASP A 537 -1.29 -33.61 -41.41
N LYS A 538 -0.57 -34.64 -40.98
CA LYS A 538 -1.15 -35.89 -40.47
C LYS A 538 -2.01 -35.63 -39.24
N PHE A 539 -1.49 -34.91 -38.24
CA PHE A 539 -2.23 -34.54 -37.03
C PHE A 539 -3.47 -33.70 -37.37
N LYS A 540 -3.31 -32.70 -38.25
CA LYS A 540 -4.40 -31.85 -38.72
C LYS A 540 -5.49 -32.66 -39.39
N LYS A 541 -5.14 -33.57 -40.30
CA LYS A 541 -6.12 -34.42 -41.01
C LYS A 541 -6.84 -35.35 -40.04
N GLY A 542 -6.12 -35.98 -39.11
CA GLY A 542 -6.68 -36.92 -38.13
C GLY A 542 -7.61 -36.28 -37.11
N THR A 543 -7.36 -35.02 -36.72
CA THR A 543 -8.19 -34.29 -35.76
C THR A 543 -9.35 -33.50 -36.40
N MET A 544 -9.31 -33.24 -37.71
CA MET A 544 -10.22 -32.32 -38.40
C MET A 544 -11.71 -32.68 -38.28
N SER A 545 -12.05 -33.96 -38.38
CA SER A 545 -13.45 -34.43 -38.32
C SER A 545 -14.01 -34.38 -36.89
N LEU A 546 -13.13 -34.45 -35.89
CA LEU A 546 -13.48 -34.59 -34.49
C LEU A 546 -13.60 -33.23 -33.76
N LEU A 547 -12.93 -32.18 -34.27
CA LEU A 547 -12.95 -30.84 -33.68
C LEU A 547 -14.27 -30.10 -33.94
N SER A 548 -14.62 -29.18 -33.05
CA SER A 548 -15.66 -28.17 -33.24
C SER A 548 -15.32 -27.22 -34.40
N ASN A 549 -16.30 -26.48 -34.92
CA ASN A 549 -16.06 -25.47 -35.96
C ASN A 549 -14.97 -24.45 -35.58
N LEU A 550 -14.86 -24.12 -34.29
CA LEU A 550 -13.84 -23.21 -33.77
C LEU A 550 -12.45 -23.85 -33.77
N GLY A 551 -12.35 -25.12 -33.36
CA GLY A 551 -11.12 -25.91 -33.45
C GLY A 551 -10.65 -26.09 -34.90
N LYS A 552 -11.57 -26.45 -35.81
CA LYS A 552 -11.32 -26.57 -37.25
C LYS A 552 -10.77 -25.28 -37.85
N TYR A 553 -11.44 -24.15 -37.56
CA TYR A 553 -10.98 -22.85 -38.04
C TYR A 553 -9.56 -22.53 -37.56
N LYS A 554 -9.23 -22.79 -36.28
CA LYS A 554 -7.92 -22.48 -35.71
C LYS A 554 -6.79 -23.36 -36.27
N ILE A 555 -7.01 -24.67 -36.40
CA ILE A 555 -6.00 -25.58 -36.96
C ILE A 555 -5.80 -25.37 -38.47
N GLN A 556 -6.80 -24.82 -39.16
CA GLN A 556 -6.72 -24.48 -40.58
C GLN A 556 -6.08 -23.11 -40.86
N LYS A 557 -5.86 -22.25 -39.84
CA LYS A 557 -5.27 -20.92 -40.06
C LYS A 557 -3.90 -21.03 -40.75
N LYS A 558 -3.78 -20.35 -41.89
CA LYS A 558 -2.53 -20.28 -42.68
C LYS A 558 -1.34 -19.84 -41.83
N SER A 559 -1.55 -18.91 -40.89
CA SER A 559 -0.50 -18.43 -39.98
C SER A 559 0.09 -19.51 -39.08
N VAL A 560 -0.68 -20.53 -38.67
CA VAL A 560 -0.16 -21.64 -37.84
C VAL A 560 0.82 -22.47 -38.66
N ARG A 561 0.44 -22.82 -39.89
CA ARG A 561 1.30 -23.54 -40.84
C ARG A 561 2.58 -22.74 -41.13
N THR A 562 2.46 -21.45 -41.44
CA THR A 562 3.60 -20.58 -41.73
C THR A 562 4.57 -20.48 -40.54
N ILE A 563 4.08 -20.45 -39.29
CA ILE A 563 4.94 -20.44 -38.11
C ILE A 563 5.71 -21.75 -37.97
N ILE A 564 5.04 -22.90 -38.18
CA ILE A 564 5.67 -24.22 -38.11
C ILE A 564 6.74 -24.35 -39.19
N GLU A 565 6.42 -24.03 -40.45
CA GLU A 565 7.36 -24.06 -41.58
C GLU A 565 8.56 -23.14 -41.33
N LYS A 566 8.33 -21.93 -40.83
CA LYS A 566 9.42 -20.99 -40.47
C LYS A 566 10.32 -21.55 -39.37
N LYS A 567 9.74 -22.20 -38.36
CA LYS A 567 10.49 -22.73 -37.21
C LYS A 567 11.27 -23.99 -37.55
N ILE A 568 10.72 -24.84 -38.41
CA ILE A 568 11.44 -25.97 -39.02
C ILE A 568 12.63 -25.45 -39.84
N LYS A 569 12.45 -24.42 -40.67
CA LYS A 569 13.54 -23.78 -41.43
C LYS A 569 14.63 -23.16 -40.54
N GLU A 570 14.27 -22.66 -39.37
CA GLU A 570 15.18 -22.08 -38.37
C GLU A 570 15.83 -23.14 -37.44
N ASP A 571 15.62 -24.43 -37.69
CA ASP A 571 16.05 -25.55 -36.82
C ASP A 571 15.61 -25.41 -35.35
N LYS A 572 14.43 -24.81 -35.13
CA LYS A 572 13.85 -24.61 -33.80
C LYS A 572 12.79 -25.67 -33.52
N LYS A 573 13.04 -26.49 -32.50
CA LYS A 573 12.10 -27.52 -32.03
C LYS A 573 10.78 -26.89 -31.54
N ILE A 574 9.68 -27.23 -32.20
CA ILE A 574 8.31 -27.02 -31.71
C ILE A 574 7.75 -28.37 -31.30
N ASN A 575 7.07 -28.45 -30.16
CA ASN A 575 6.37 -29.67 -29.74
C ASN A 575 4.85 -29.58 -29.93
N TYR A 576 4.18 -30.73 -29.85
CA TYR A 576 2.72 -30.80 -29.90
C TYR A 576 2.05 -29.97 -28.79
N ARG A 577 2.68 -29.82 -27.61
CA ARG A 577 2.19 -28.95 -26.53
C ARG A 577 2.00 -27.52 -26.99
N TRP A 578 2.95 -26.95 -27.73
CA TRP A 578 2.81 -25.62 -28.31
C TRP A 578 1.65 -25.56 -29.29
N LEU A 579 1.55 -26.54 -30.20
CA LEU A 579 0.51 -26.58 -31.22
C LEU A 579 -0.88 -26.66 -30.60
N VAL A 580 -1.09 -27.63 -29.69
CA VAL A 580 -2.35 -27.83 -28.99
C VAL A 580 -2.72 -26.59 -28.19
N THR A 581 -1.78 -26.00 -27.45
CA THR A 581 -2.01 -24.75 -26.71
C THR A 581 -2.46 -23.62 -27.63
N ARG A 582 -1.84 -23.49 -28.83
CA ARG A 582 -2.15 -22.44 -29.81
C ARG A 582 -3.54 -22.59 -30.43
N ILE A 583 -3.96 -23.81 -30.76
CA ILE A 583 -5.27 -24.07 -31.39
C ILE A 583 -6.40 -24.21 -30.37
N ASN A 584 -6.07 -24.57 -29.13
CA ASN A 584 -7.01 -24.87 -28.06
C ASN A 584 -6.94 -23.84 -26.91
N SER A 585 -6.78 -22.56 -27.24
CA SER A 585 -6.90 -21.44 -26.30
C SER A 585 -7.92 -20.40 -26.75
N VAL A 586 -8.51 -19.65 -25.83
CA VAL A 586 -9.28 -18.44 -26.19
C VAL A 586 -8.33 -17.33 -26.68
N ASN A 587 -8.90 -16.30 -27.32
CA ASN A 587 -8.18 -15.11 -27.80
C ASN A 587 -8.34 -13.90 -26.87
N TRP A 588 -8.80 -14.12 -25.64
CA TRP A 588 -9.03 -13.12 -24.61
C TRP A 588 -8.54 -13.64 -23.27
N ASN A 589 -8.16 -12.76 -22.36
CA ASN A 589 -7.81 -13.09 -20.97
C ASN A 589 -8.89 -12.56 -20.00
N LEU A 590 -8.70 -12.80 -18.70
CA LEU A 590 -9.67 -12.37 -17.70
C LEU A 590 -9.88 -10.85 -17.69
N LEU A 591 -8.84 -10.02 -17.89
CA LEU A 591 -9.03 -8.57 -18.01
C LEU A 591 -9.89 -8.19 -19.22
N ASP A 592 -9.68 -8.80 -20.39
CA ASP A 592 -10.55 -8.54 -21.54
C ASP A 592 -12.01 -8.90 -21.25
N LEU A 593 -12.22 -10.00 -20.52
CA LEU A 593 -13.56 -10.42 -20.09
C LEU A 593 -14.16 -9.40 -19.12
N PHE A 594 -13.39 -8.92 -18.15
CA PHE A 594 -13.80 -7.84 -17.24
C PHE A 594 -14.29 -6.61 -18.00
N TYR A 595 -13.47 -6.07 -18.91
CA TYR A 595 -13.84 -4.87 -19.68
C TYR A 595 -15.04 -5.10 -20.61
N LYS A 596 -15.22 -6.32 -21.14
CA LYS A 596 -16.42 -6.69 -21.89
C LYS A 596 -17.66 -6.75 -21.01
N LEU A 597 -17.53 -7.07 -19.72
CA LEU A 597 -18.64 -7.06 -18.76
C LEU A 597 -19.02 -5.62 -18.35
N CYS A 598 -18.07 -4.68 -18.35
CA CYS A 598 -18.33 -3.27 -17.99
C CYS A 598 -19.34 -2.54 -18.89
N LYS A 599 -19.74 -3.11 -20.03
CA LYS A 599 -20.73 -2.51 -20.93
C LYS A 599 -22.19 -2.78 -20.53
N PHE A 600 -22.42 -3.72 -19.62
CA PHE A 600 -23.76 -4.15 -19.17
C PHE A 600 -24.25 -3.29 -18.00
N GLU A 601 -25.57 -3.30 -17.79
CA GLU A 601 -26.27 -2.25 -17.04
C GLU A 601 -25.68 -1.96 -15.66
N TYR A 602 -25.54 -2.99 -14.81
CA TYR A 602 -25.04 -2.83 -13.44
C TYR A 602 -23.64 -2.19 -13.38
N LEU A 603 -22.69 -2.75 -14.13
CA LEU A 603 -21.32 -2.22 -14.13
C LEU A 603 -21.25 -0.86 -14.82
N LYS A 604 -22.03 -0.63 -15.88
CA LYS A 604 -22.09 0.65 -16.59
C LYS A 604 -22.59 1.77 -15.68
N CYS A 605 -23.62 1.51 -14.88
CA CYS A 605 -24.19 2.46 -13.92
C CYS A 605 -23.12 3.01 -12.97
N ILE A 606 -22.23 2.15 -12.47
CA ILE A 606 -21.10 2.55 -11.61
C ILE A 606 -20.18 3.58 -12.29
N PHE A 607 -19.88 3.41 -13.59
CA PHE A 607 -19.08 4.41 -14.32
C PHE A 607 -19.84 5.72 -14.49
N ASP A 608 -21.14 5.66 -14.75
CA ASP A 608 -21.98 6.82 -15.01
C ASP A 608 -22.24 7.63 -13.71
N GLU A 609 -22.34 6.98 -12.54
CA GLU A 609 -22.43 7.65 -11.23
C GLU A 609 -21.14 8.40 -10.86
N ALA A 610 -19.98 7.79 -11.14
CA ALA A 610 -18.69 8.40 -10.88
C ALA A 610 -18.42 9.61 -11.80
N GLU A 611 -18.88 9.57 -13.06
CA GLU A 611 -18.78 10.68 -14.00
C GLU A 611 -19.55 11.93 -13.52
N ASN A 612 -20.66 11.73 -12.80
CA ASN A 612 -21.47 12.81 -12.23
C ASN A 612 -20.97 13.31 -10.85
N MET A 613 -19.82 12.82 -10.36
CA MET A 613 -19.25 13.13 -9.03
C MET A 613 -20.20 12.85 -7.85
N CYS A 614 -21.18 11.96 -8.03
CA CYS A 614 -22.13 11.57 -6.99
C CYS A 614 -21.52 10.58 -6.01
N ASP A 615 -20.85 9.54 -6.53
CA ASP A 615 -20.21 8.50 -5.75
C ASP A 615 -19.06 7.86 -6.52
N GLU A 616 -17.83 8.02 -6.02
CA GLU A 616 -16.64 7.48 -6.69
C GLU A 616 -16.13 6.18 -6.06
N GLY A 617 -16.69 5.75 -4.92
CA GLY A 617 -16.23 4.59 -4.16
C GLY A 617 -16.23 3.27 -4.97
N PRO A 618 -17.35 2.89 -5.60
CA PRO A 618 -17.46 1.66 -6.40
C PRO A 618 -16.42 1.54 -7.52
N MET A 619 -16.03 2.66 -8.14
CA MET A 619 -15.02 2.68 -9.21
C MET A 619 -13.63 2.23 -8.74
N TYR A 620 -13.22 2.60 -7.52
CA TYR A 620 -11.95 2.14 -6.95
C TYR A 620 -11.97 0.63 -6.63
N ASN A 621 -13.11 0.10 -6.18
CA ASN A 621 -13.27 -1.34 -5.96
C ASN A 621 -13.10 -2.11 -7.27
N LEU A 622 -13.72 -1.63 -8.37
CA LEU A 622 -13.53 -2.22 -9.70
C LEU A 622 -12.08 -2.12 -10.19
N SER A 623 -11.40 -1.01 -9.95
CA SER A 623 -9.97 -0.85 -10.27
C SER A 623 -9.12 -1.91 -9.56
N ASN A 624 -9.37 -2.14 -8.26
CA ASN A 624 -8.70 -3.21 -7.51
C ASN A 624 -8.96 -4.59 -8.10
N VAL A 625 -10.20 -4.89 -8.51
CA VAL A 625 -10.51 -6.16 -9.19
C VAL A 625 -9.61 -6.34 -10.41
N THR A 626 -9.38 -5.30 -11.22
CA THR A 626 -8.44 -5.40 -12.36
C THR A 626 -7.00 -5.68 -11.93
N THR A 627 -6.55 -5.12 -10.80
CA THR A 627 -5.21 -5.39 -10.25
C THR A 627 -5.05 -6.84 -9.81
N TYR A 628 -6.03 -7.40 -9.09
CA TYR A 628 -6.01 -8.81 -8.70
C TYR A 628 -6.10 -9.75 -9.90
N ILE A 629 -6.88 -9.40 -10.91
CA ILE A 629 -6.94 -10.20 -12.14
C ILE A 629 -5.60 -10.17 -12.86
N GLN A 630 -4.96 -9.00 -13.00
CA GLN A 630 -3.64 -8.88 -13.63
C GLN A 630 -2.59 -9.72 -12.91
N PHE A 631 -2.57 -9.65 -11.58
CA PHE A 631 -1.64 -10.41 -10.77
C PHE A 631 -1.78 -11.93 -11.03
N PHE A 632 -3.02 -12.42 -11.12
CA PHE A 632 -3.26 -13.83 -11.46
C PHE A 632 -2.76 -14.20 -12.86
N ILE A 633 -2.98 -13.32 -13.84
CA ILE A 633 -2.54 -13.52 -15.23
C ILE A 633 -1.00 -13.58 -15.31
N GLU A 634 -0.30 -12.73 -14.57
CA GLU A 634 1.17 -12.67 -14.58
C GLU A 634 1.82 -13.84 -13.83
N ASN A 635 1.24 -14.25 -12.70
CA ASN A 635 1.88 -15.20 -11.78
C ASN A 635 1.35 -16.64 -11.85
N LYS A 636 0.15 -16.88 -12.41
CA LYS A 636 -0.50 -18.20 -12.38
C LYS A 636 -0.88 -18.70 -13.78
N ILE A 637 -1.97 -18.20 -14.36
CA ILE A 637 -2.47 -18.66 -15.66
C ILE A 637 -2.69 -17.45 -16.58
N SER A 638 -1.78 -17.29 -17.54
CA SER A 638 -1.83 -16.16 -18.49
C SER A 638 -2.81 -16.36 -19.65
N LEU A 639 -3.15 -17.62 -19.96
CA LEU A 639 -3.99 -18.00 -21.10
C LEU A 639 -4.98 -19.09 -20.70
N ILE A 640 -6.27 -18.89 -21.00
CA ILE A 640 -7.29 -19.92 -20.77
C ILE A 640 -7.24 -20.91 -21.93
N THR A 641 -6.86 -22.16 -21.63
CA THR A 641 -6.78 -23.26 -22.59
C THR A 641 -7.84 -24.31 -22.31
N GLY A 642 -8.24 -25.08 -23.32
CA GLY A 642 -9.13 -26.21 -23.11
C GLY A 642 -8.48 -27.28 -22.21
N LYS A 643 -7.15 -27.40 -22.18
CA LYS A 643 -6.44 -28.19 -21.15
C LYS A 643 -6.81 -27.75 -19.74
N ASN A 644 -6.70 -26.46 -19.45
CA ASN A 644 -6.97 -25.92 -18.11
C ASN A 644 -8.44 -26.07 -17.72
N LEU A 645 -9.36 -26.06 -18.69
CA LEU A 645 -10.79 -26.27 -18.48
C LEU A 645 -11.16 -27.76 -18.36
N TYR A 646 -10.50 -28.62 -19.13
CA TYR A 646 -10.74 -30.06 -19.15
C TYR A 646 -10.29 -30.72 -17.84
N GLU A 647 -9.13 -30.31 -17.32
CA GLU A 647 -8.57 -30.82 -16.06
C GLU A 647 -9.14 -30.11 -14.82
N ASP A 648 -10.09 -29.18 -15.00
CA ASP A 648 -10.59 -28.23 -13.98
C ASP A 648 -9.48 -27.45 -13.25
N ARG A 649 -8.29 -27.38 -13.87
CA ARG A 649 -7.10 -26.72 -13.31
C ARG A 649 -7.32 -25.22 -13.18
N PHE A 650 -7.98 -24.59 -14.14
CA PHE A 650 -8.30 -23.16 -14.05
C PHE A 650 -9.17 -22.88 -12.81
N MET A 651 -10.25 -23.64 -12.64
CA MET A 651 -11.18 -23.50 -11.52
C MET A 651 -10.49 -23.65 -10.16
N ARG A 652 -9.72 -24.72 -9.97
CA ARG A 652 -8.98 -24.96 -8.72
C ARG A 652 -7.92 -23.89 -8.45
N THR A 653 -7.27 -23.37 -9.50
CA THR A 653 -6.20 -22.38 -9.34
C THR A 653 -6.76 -20.99 -9.07
N PHE A 654 -7.75 -20.54 -9.84
CA PHE A 654 -8.31 -19.19 -9.74
C PHE A 654 -9.25 -19.04 -8.54
N PHE A 655 -10.29 -19.87 -8.44
CA PHE A 655 -11.29 -19.72 -7.37
C PHE A 655 -10.79 -20.33 -6.05
N THR A 656 -10.40 -21.61 -6.05
CA THR A 656 -10.07 -22.28 -4.77
C THR A 656 -8.75 -21.80 -4.17
N SER A 657 -7.70 -21.68 -4.98
CA SER A 657 -6.36 -21.38 -4.47
C SER A 657 -6.09 -19.87 -4.39
N TYR A 658 -6.26 -19.15 -5.49
CA TYR A 658 -5.90 -17.72 -5.58
C TYR A 658 -6.91 -16.82 -4.85
N LEU A 659 -8.19 -16.86 -5.23
CA LEU A 659 -9.24 -16.09 -4.53
C LEU A 659 -9.41 -16.56 -3.09
N GLY A 660 -9.28 -17.86 -2.81
CA GLY A 660 -9.27 -18.38 -1.45
C GLY A 660 -8.14 -17.81 -0.59
N ALA A 661 -6.94 -17.62 -1.15
CA ALA A 661 -5.84 -16.96 -0.45
C ALA A 661 -6.11 -15.47 -0.20
N ILE A 662 -6.64 -14.74 -1.19
CA ILE A 662 -7.01 -13.31 -1.03
C ILE A 662 -8.10 -13.17 0.05
N PHE A 663 -9.12 -14.04 0.03
CA PHE A 663 -10.20 -14.02 1.01
C PHE A 663 -9.69 -14.24 2.43
N ARG A 664 -8.77 -15.20 2.62
CA ARG A 664 -8.17 -15.51 3.94
C ARG A 664 -7.21 -14.44 4.43
N ARG A 665 -6.54 -13.72 3.53
CA ARG A 665 -5.74 -12.52 3.86
C ARG A 665 -6.62 -11.36 4.34
N GLU A 666 -7.92 -11.43 4.08
CA GLU A 666 -8.90 -10.45 4.54
C GLU A 666 -8.55 -9.02 4.13
N GLU A 667 -8.01 -8.87 2.91
CA GLU A 667 -7.54 -7.58 2.43
C GLU A 667 -8.66 -6.54 2.51
N GLY A 668 -8.35 -5.39 3.12
CA GLY A 668 -9.28 -4.27 3.17
C GLY A 668 -9.44 -3.62 1.80
N ASN A 669 -10.45 -2.78 1.62
CA ASN A 669 -10.67 -2.05 0.37
C ASN A 669 -9.49 -1.11 0.09
N TYR A 670 -9.35 -0.73 -1.20
CA TYR A 670 -8.30 0.18 -1.66
C TYR A 670 -8.29 1.48 -0.87
N GLU A 671 -7.09 1.94 -0.51
CA GLU A 671 -6.87 3.33 -0.10
C GLU A 671 -6.40 4.12 -1.33
N ILE A 672 -7.19 5.13 -1.68
CA ILE A 672 -6.87 6.04 -2.78
C ILE A 672 -5.55 6.74 -2.44
N LYS A 673 -4.54 6.57 -3.30
CA LYS A 673 -3.21 7.17 -3.10
C LYS A 673 -3.24 8.71 -3.14
N ASP A 674 -4.17 9.29 -3.92
CA ASP A 674 -4.15 10.71 -4.28
C ASP A 674 -5.34 11.55 -3.74
N GLU A 675 -6.48 10.93 -3.39
CA GLU A 675 -7.65 11.62 -2.80
C GLU A 675 -8.20 10.79 -1.65
N PRO A 676 -8.01 11.18 -0.38
CA PRO A 676 -8.15 10.23 0.73
C PRO A 676 -9.59 9.71 0.93
N ILE A 677 -10.62 10.42 0.44
CA ILE A 677 -12.02 10.18 0.80
C ILE A 677 -12.94 10.56 -0.37
N PRO A 678 -13.86 9.68 -0.81
CA PRO A 678 -14.89 10.06 -1.78
C PRO A 678 -15.83 11.11 -1.18
N LYS A 679 -16.14 12.14 -1.98
CA LYS A 679 -17.12 13.17 -1.60
C LYS A 679 -18.48 12.55 -1.28
N GLY A 680 -19.28 13.25 -0.46
CA GLY A 680 -20.63 12.80 -0.10
C GLY A 680 -20.72 11.66 0.91
N ARG A 681 -19.60 11.17 1.46
CA ARG A 681 -19.58 10.08 2.46
C ARG A 681 -18.77 10.43 3.71
N ILE A 682 -19.27 10.04 4.88
CA ILE A 682 -18.55 10.15 6.17
C ILE A 682 -17.49 9.05 6.24
N SER A 683 -16.26 9.42 6.61
CA SER A 683 -15.15 8.47 6.63
C SER A 683 -15.03 7.71 7.93
N PHE A 684 -15.08 6.39 7.86
CA PHE A 684 -14.75 5.50 8.96
C PHE A 684 -13.34 4.97 8.75
N LEU A 685 -12.44 5.38 9.63
CA LEU A 685 -11.02 5.10 9.53
C LEU A 685 -10.56 4.41 10.81
N THR A 686 -9.58 3.53 10.67
CA THR A 686 -8.75 3.20 11.83
C THR A 686 -7.88 4.42 12.17
N ILE A 687 -7.47 4.54 13.43
CA ILE A 687 -6.56 5.59 13.87
C ILE A 687 -5.30 5.65 13.00
N HIS A 688 -4.72 4.50 12.66
CA HIS A 688 -3.55 4.39 11.78
C HIS A 688 -3.78 5.02 10.40
N GLN A 689 -4.99 4.86 9.82
CA GLN A 689 -5.34 5.42 8.51
C GLN A 689 -5.53 6.93 8.55
N SER A 690 -5.91 7.48 9.70
CA SER A 690 -6.07 8.92 9.87
C SER A 690 -4.74 9.68 9.94
N LYS A 691 -3.61 8.98 10.03
CA LYS A 691 -2.29 9.61 10.11
C LYS A 691 -1.98 10.39 8.83
N GLY A 692 -1.58 11.66 8.97
CA GLY A 692 -1.39 12.58 7.84
C GLY A 692 -2.68 13.14 7.24
N LEU A 693 -3.85 12.81 7.79
CA LEU A 693 -5.14 13.42 7.44
C LEU A 693 -5.59 14.41 8.51
N GLU A 694 -6.45 15.33 8.13
CA GLU A 694 -6.95 16.41 8.97
C GLU A 694 -8.43 16.60 8.67
N PHE A 695 -9.23 16.82 9.72
CA PHE A 695 -10.68 16.89 9.61
C PHE A 695 -11.22 18.04 10.45
N PRO A 696 -12.12 18.87 9.88
CA PRO A 696 -12.91 19.82 10.67
C PRO A 696 -13.56 19.17 11.90
N VAL A 697 -14.15 17.98 11.72
CA VAL A 697 -14.81 17.24 12.78
C VAL A 697 -14.28 15.81 12.88
N VAL A 698 -13.87 15.42 14.09
CA VAL A 698 -13.42 14.06 14.39
C VAL A 698 -14.27 13.46 15.51
N ILE A 699 -14.76 12.25 15.28
CA ILE A 699 -15.50 11.46 16.26
C ILE A 699 -14.64 10.25 16.63
N LEU A 700 -14.32 10.09 17.91
CA LEU A 700 -13.75 8.84 18.42
C LEU A 700 -14.91 7.87 18.65
N GLY A 701 -15.15 7.00 17.67
CA GLY A 701 -16.39 6.20 17.56
C GLY A 701 -16.55 5.18 18.69
N ALA A 702 -15.47 4.74 19.30
CA ALA A 702 -15.49 4.02 20.57
C ALA A 702 -14.11 4.12 21.24
N ILE A 703 -14.11 4.27 22.57
CA ILE A 703 -12.91 4.15 23.39
C ILE A 703 -12.94 2.75 24.03
N PRO A 704 -12.29 1.75 23.43
CA PRO A 704 -12.30 0.41 24.01
C PRO A 704 -11.63 0.42 25.40
N PRO A 705 -12.12 -0.40 26.34
CA PRO A 705 -11.41 -0.62 27.60
C PRO A 705 -10.00 -1.12 27.36
N CYS A 706 -9.12 -0.91 28.34
CA CYS A 706 -7.83 -1.58 28.37
C CYS A 706 -8.08 -3.09 28.37
N GLN A 707 -7.87 -3.75 27.23
CA GLN A 707 -7.84 -5.21 27.21
C GLN A 707 -6.48 -5.61 27.77
N ASN A 708 -6.49 -6.24 28.94
CA ASN A 708 -5.41 -7.12 29.41
C ASN A 708 -5.36 -8.33 28.47
N ARG A 709 -4.96 -8.12 27.22
CA ARG A 709 -4.27 -9.18 26.52
C ARG A 709 -2.86 -9.13 27.07
N ASN A 710 -2.43 -10.21 27.70
CA ASN A 710 -1.02 -10.56 27.88
C ASN A 710 -0.39 -10.75 26.48
N GLY A 711 -0.51 -9.74 25.62
CA GLY A 711 -0.06 -9.74 24.25
C GLY A 711 1.43 -9.50 24.31
N LYS A 712 2.21 -10.56 24.51
CA LYS A 712 3.62 -10.51 24.21
C LYS A 712 3.76 -10.07 22.75
N ASN A 713 4.42 -8.95 22.51
CA ASN A 713 4.80 -8.61 21.15
C ASN A 713 5.96 -9.52 20.76
N ARG A 714 5.62 -10.74 20.33
CA ARG A 714 6.58 -11.83 20.15
C ARG A 714 7.70 -11.48 19.17
N ILE A 715 7.38 -10.69 18.14
CA ILE A 715 8.37 -10.18 17.19
C ILE A 715 9.37 -9.26 17.90
N GLU A 716 8.91 -8.35 18.76
CA GLU A 716 9.80 -7.47 19.53
C GLU A 716 10.63 -8.24 20.56
N GLU A 717 10.09 -9.31 21.16
CA GLU A 717 10.87 -10.22 22.03
C GLU A 717 11.99 -10.92 21.25
N ILE A 718 11.68 -11.42 20.05
CA ILE A 718 12.62 -12.16 19.19
C ILE A 718 13.79 -11.27 18.76
N ILE A 719 13.53 -10.02 18.37
CA ILE A 719 14.59 -9.14 17.89
C ILE A 719 15.39 -8.50 19.01
N ARG A 720 14.82 -8.35 20.22
CA ARG A 720 15.44 -7.56 21.30
C ARG A 720 16.89 -7.97 21.62
N PRO A 721 17.26 -9.26 21.66
CA PRO A 721 18.64 -9.69 21.91
C PRO A 721 19.66 -9.20 20.86
N TYR A 722 19.20 -8.87 19.66
CA TYR A 722 20.04 -8.43 18.55
C TYR A 722 20.23 -6.91 18.50
N LEU A 723 19.43 -6.16 19.26
CA LEU A 723 19.45 -4.70 19.25
C LEU A 723 20.48 -4.16 20.25
N LYS A 724 21.21 -3.11 19.83
CA LYS A 724 22.18 -2.42 20.69
C LYS A 724 21.63 -1.07 21.12
N GLY A 725 21.68 -0.79 22.42
CA GLY A 725 21.22 0.46 23.01
C GLY A 725 19.99 0.26 23.89
N GLU A 726 19.49 1.38 24.40
CA GLU A 726 18.33 1.42 25.29
C GLU A 726 17.05 1.59 24.46
N TYR A 727 16.06 0.73 24.70
CA TYR A 727 14.80 0.69 23.97
C TYR A 727 13.63 0.66 24.95
N GLU A 728 12.43 0.95 24.47
CA GLU A 728 11.22 0.83 25.29
C GLU A 728 11.12 -0.56 25.93
N PRO A 729 10.81 -0.66 27.24
CA PRO A 729 10.76 -1.93 27.93
C PRO A 729 9.60 -2.77 27.38
N LEU A 730 9.84 -4.05 27.11
CA LEU A 730 8.90 -4.96 26.42
C LEU A 730 7.50 -4.98 27.07
N GLU A 731 7.44 -4.83 28.40
CA GLU A 731 6.21 -4.79 29.18
C GLU A 731 5.35 -3.52 28.94
N LYS A 732 5.99 -2.42 28.53
CA LYS A 732 5.35 -1.11 28.30
C LYS A 732 5.13 -0.76 26.84
N VAL A 733 5.80 -1.45 25.89
CA VAL A 733 5.71 -1.15 24.45
C VAL A 733 4.26 -1.02 23.97
N LEU A 734 3.39 -1.97 24.33
CA LEU A 734 1.98 -1.93 23.92
C LEU A 734 1.20 -0.76 24.54
N GLU A 735 1.57 -0.33 25.74
CA GLU A 735 0.94 0.81 26.43
C GLU A 735 1.37 2.12 25.77
N PHE A 736 2.66 2.28 25.48
CA PHE A 736 3.19 3.43 24.75
C PHE A 736 2.60 3.53 23.33
N ASP A 737 2.50 2.41 22.59
CA ASP A 737 1.87 2.39 21.26
C ASP A 737 0.38 2.79 21.32
N ARG A 738 -0.34 2.38 22.38
CA ARG A 738 -1.74 2.82 22.60
C ARG A 738 -1.82 4.32 22.89
N MET A 739 -0.91 4.86 23.71
CA MET A 739 -0.83 6.29 23.99
C MET A 739 -0.63 7.11 22.72
N ARG A 740 0.35 6.71 21.88
CA ARG A 740 0.60 7.33 20.57
C ARG A 740 -0.59 7.22 19.63
N SER A 741 -1.26 6.07 19.61
CA SER A 741 -2.48 5.85 18.82
C SER A 741 -3.57 6.85 19.20
N TYR A 742 -3.91 6.97 20.48
CA TYR A 742 -4.90 7.96 20.91
C TYR A 742 -4.43 9.40 20.67
N TYR A 743 -3.16 9.74 20.90
CA TYR A 743 -2.63 11.05 20.56
C TYR A 743 -2.84 11.42 19.09
N VAL A 744 -2.56 10.48 18.18
CA VAL A 744 -2.83 10.64 16.75
C VAL A 744 -4.31 10.91 16.53
N ALA A 745 -5.21 10.10 17.11
CA ALA A 745 -6.65 10.26 16.96
C ALA A 745 -7.15 11.64 17.42
N LEU A 746 -6.73 12.06 18.62
CA LEU A 746 -7.16 13.32 19.25
C LEU A 746 -6.64 14.56 18.50
N SER A 747 -5.44 14.47 17.91
CA SER A 747 -4.80 15.57 17.17
C SER A 747 -5.22 15.70 15.70
N ARG A 748 -6.16 14.88 15.21
CA ARG A 748 -6.70 14.97 13.84
C ARG A 748 -7.75 16.08 13.68
N ALA A 749 -8.39 16.49 14.78
CA ALA A 749 -9.49 17.46 14.76
C ALA A 749 -8.97 18.90 14.58
N GLU A 750 -9.58 19.65 13.67
CA GLU A 750 -9.36 21.10 13.52
C GLU A 750 -10.30 21.90 14.44
N ASN A 751 -11.62 21.67 14.32
CA ASN A 751 -12.65 22.51 14.92
C ASN A 751 -13.43 21.83 16.05
N LEU A 752 -13.72 20.53 15.92
CA LEU A 752 -14.52 19.78 16.89
C LEU A 752 -14.03 18.34 17.05
N LEU A 753 -13.82 17.94 18.31
CA LEU A 753 -13.51 16.58 18.73
C LEU A 753 -14.66 16.04 19.59
N ILE A 754 -15.26 14.92 19.17
CA ILE A 754 -16.35 14.23 19.86
C ILE A 754 -15.84 12.91 20.44
N LEU A 755 -15.94 12.75 21.75
CA LEU A 755 -15.58 11.51 22.46
C LEU A 755 -16.85 10.70 22.78
N SER A 756 -16.95 9.50 22.21
CA SER A 756 -18.10 8.63 22.46
C SER A 756 -17.90 7.85 23.77
N HIS A 757 -18.90 7.89 24.66
CA HIS A 757 -18.90 7.17 25.93
C HIS A 757 -20.21 6.38 26.12
N PHE A 758 -20.12 5.11 26.54
CA PHE A 758 -21.28 4.22 26.70
C PHE A 758 -21.45 3.73 28.12
N LYS A 759 -22.70 3.68 28.58
CA LYS A 759 -23.09 3.09 29.86
C LYS A 759 -22.75 1.59 29.89
N GLY A 760 -22.16 1.13 30.99
CA GLY A 760 -21.82 -0.28 31.21
C GLY A 760 -20.58 -0.79 30.46
N THR A 761 -19.85 0.10 29.78
CA THR A 761 -18.54 -0.24 29.20
C THR A 761 -17.42 0.25 30.11
N ALA A 762 -16.41 -0.60 30.32
CA ALA A 762 -15.21 -0.17 31.04
C ALA A 762 -14.51 0.93 30.22
N ILE A 763 -14.22 2.06 30.88
CA ILE A 763 -13.52 3.18 30.27
C ILE A 763 -12.02 2.88 30.31
N HIS A 764 -11.31 3.21 29.24
CA HIS A 764 -9.85 3.16 29.26
C HIS A 764 -9.30 4.03 30.41
N PRO A 765 -8.34 3.54 31.23
CA PRO A 765 -7.87 4.27 32.42
C PRO A 765 -7.51 5.73 32.17
N TYR A 766 -6.78 6.03 31.09
CA TYR A 766 -6.39 7.41 30.75
C TYR A 766 -7.56 8.35 30.42
N PHE A 767 -8.71 7.84 29.99
CA PHE A 767 -9.90 8.64 29.70
C PHE A 767 -10.90 8.66 30.87
N LYS A 768 -10.63 7.92 31.95
CA LYS A 768 -11.57 7.74 33.05
C LYS A 768 -11.95 9.06 33.70
N ASP A 769 -10.97 9.94 33.95
CA ASP A 769 -11.23 11.24 34.58
C ASP A 769 -11.88 12.24 33.62
N ASP A 770 -11.51 12.17 32.34
CA ASP A 770 -12.04 13.06 31.30
C ASP A 770 -13.51 12.78 30.97
N LEU A 771 -13.92 11.50 31.01
CA LEU A 771 -15.29 11.06 30.69
C LEU A 771 -16.21 11.00 31.92
N LYS A 772 -15.75 11.43 33.11
CA LYS A 772 -16.65 11.62 34.26
C LYS A 772 -17.61 12.77 34.00
N CYS A 773 -18.84 12.65 34.50
CA CYS A 773 -19.87 13.69 34.38
C CYS A 773 -19.33 15.06 34.85
N GLY A 774 -19.34 16.04 33.95
CA GLY A 774 -18.95 17.43 34.22
C GLY A 774 -17.52 17.82 33.84
N ALA A 775 -16.64 16.88 33.50
CA ALA A 775 -15.26 17.19 33.10
C ALA A 775 -15.16 17.75 31.67
N ILE A 776 -16.01 17.25 30.75
CA ILE A 776 -16.12 17.73 29.37
C ILE A 776 -17.60 18.10 29.09
N PRO A 777 -17.88 19.19 28.35
CA PRO A 777 -19.24 19.54 27.94
C PRO A 777 -19.93 18.44 27.12
N LEU A 778 -21.24 18.30 27.30
CA LEU A 778 -22.07 17.37 26.52
C LEU A 778 -22.29 17.88 25.09
N LEU A 779 -22.33 16.96 24.13
CA LEU A 779 -22.59 17.25 22.71
C LEU A 779 -23.96 17.93 22.51
N ASP A 780 -24.99 17.50 23.22
CA ASP A 780 -26.30 18.16 23.19
C ASP A 780 -26.25 19.64 23.59
N ASN A 781 -25.37 20.01 24.52
CA ASN A 781 -25.18 21.39 24.99
C ASN A 781 -24.30 22.24 24.06
N LEU A 782 -23.76 21.65 22.99
CA LEU A 782 -22.95 22.38 22.03
C LEU A 782 -23.83 23.29 21.17
N ASP A 783 -23.56 24.59 21.24
CA ASP A 783 -24.03 25.56 20.26
C ASP A 783 -23.25 25.36 18.96
N ILE A 784 -23.93 24.84 17.94
CA ILE A 784 -23.31 24.49 16.67
C ILE A 784 -22.88 25.75 15.90
N ASP A 785 -23.59 26.86 16.08
CA ASP A 785 -23.30 28.11 15.39
C ASP A 785 -21.99 28.76 15.89
N SER A 786 -21.48 28.31 17.05
CA SER A 786 -20.14 28.68 17.56
C SER A 786 -18.98 27.97 16.86
N ILE A 787 -19.25 26.95 16.03
CA ILE A 787 -18.22 26.21 15.31
C ILE A 787 -17.75 27.04 14.10
N PRO A 788 -16.43 27.30 13.97
CA PRO A 788 -15.92 28.01 12.81
C PRO A 788 -16.28 27.27 11.51
N LYS A 789 -16.91 27.96 10.57
CA LYS A 789 -17.05 27.45 9.21
C LYS A 789 -15.65 27.27 8.62
N LYS A 790 -15.43 26.15 7.94
CA LYS A 790 -14.15 25.90 7.29
C LYS A 790 -13.87 27.02 6.29
N VAL A 791 -12.84 27.82 6.57
CA VAL A 791 -12.25 28.66 5.55
C VAL A 791 -11.58 27.70 4.58
N ILE A 792 -12.03 27.68 3.32
CA ILE A 792 -11.35 26.95 2.26
C ILE A 792 -9.93 27.53 2.20
N LYS A 793 -8.98 26.88 2.89
CA LYS A 793 -7.57 27.16 2.66
C LYS A 793 -7.36 26.74 1.22
N GLU A 794 -7.06 27.68 0.33
CA GLU A 794 -6.52 27.37 -0.99
C GLU A 794 -5.40 26.36 -0.75
N SER A 795 -5.60 25.12 -1.21
CA SER A 795 -4.56 24.10 -1.10
C SER A 795 -3.34 24.67 -1.81
N PHE A 796 -2.27 24.95 -1.06
CA PHE A 796 -1.08 25.64 -1.58
C PHE A 796 -0.48 24.96 -2.82
N ALA A 797 -0.79 23.68 -3.06
CA ALA A 797 -0.56 23.03 -4.33
C ALA A 797 -1.84 23.07 -5.17
N THR A 798 -1.88 23.92 -6.20
CA THR A 798 -2.70 23.61 -7.37
C THR A 798 -2.15 22.31 -7.95
N LYS A 799 -2.99 21.29 -8.17
CA LYS A 799 -2.54 20.02 -8.73
C LYS A 799 -1.78 20.30 -10.04
N VAL A 800 -0.50 19.94 -10.08
CA VAL A 800 0.34 20.23 -11.24
C VAL A 800 0.11 19.11 -12.25
N TYR A 801 -0.60 19.43 -13.33
CA TYR A 801 -0.86 18.48 -14.40
C TYR A 801 0.28 18.46 -15.40
N SER A 802 0.78 17.28 -15.71
CA SER A 802 1.75 17.07 -16.78
C SER A 802 1.09 17.26 -18.14
N TYR A 803 1.73 18.02 -19.02
CA TYR A 803 1.22 18.24 -20.37
C TYR A 803 1.07 16.92 -21.13
N THR A 804 2.08 16.05 -21.09
CA THR A 804 2.10 14.81 -21.88
C THR A 804 1.30 13.68 -21.25
N SER A 805 1.39 13.51 -19.93
CA SER A 805 0.75 12.37 -19.27
C SER A 805 -0.68 12.64 -18.81
N ASP A 806 -1.04 13.91 -18.61
CA ASP A 806 -2.36 14.28 -18.12
C ASP A 806 -3.15 15.04 -19.17
N PHE A 807 -2.68 16.21 -19.60
CA PHE A 807 -3.45 17.05 -20.54
C PHE A 807 -3.67 16.37 -21.90
N LEU A 808 -2.61 15.89 -22.57
CA LEU A 808 -2.75 15.22 -23.87
C LEU A 808 -3.59 13.94 -23.75
N PHE A 809 -3.44 13.18 -22.66
CA PHE A 809 -4.20 11.95 -22.44
C PHE A 809 -5.68 12.23 -22.17
N TYR A 810 -5.98 13.29 -21.40
CA TYR A 810 -7.34 13.79 -21.20
C TYR A 810 -7.96 14.29 -22.50
N ASN A 811 -7.19 15.05 -23.30
CA ASN A 811 -7.65 15.58 -24.58
C ASN A 811 -7.91 14.47 -25.62
N GLU A 812 -7.19 13.34 -25.55
CA GLU A 812 -7.47 12.15 -26.37
C GLU A 812 -8.85 11.56 -26.02
N CYS A 813 -9.10 11.32 -24.72
CA CYS A 813 -10.39 10.84 -24.24
C CYS A 813 -10.52 11.08 -22.72
N PRO A 814 -11.44 11.97 -22.28
CA PRO A 814 -11.65 12.24 -20.85
C PRO A 814 -12.01 10.99 -20.04
N ARG A 815 -12.86 10.10 -20.59
CA ARG A 815 -13.26 8.83 -19.94
C ARG A 815 -12.08 7.86 -19.81
N LYS A 816 -11.17 7.83 -20.79
CA LYS A 816 -9.93 7.03 -20.73
C LYS A 816 -8.96 7.56 -19.67
N TYR A 817 -8.80 8.88 -19.59
CA TYR A 817 -8.04 9.53 -18.52
C TYR A 817 -8.64 9.19 -17.15
N MET A 818 -9.96 9.30 -17.01
CA MET A 818 -10.66 8.95 -15.78
C MET A 818 -10.39 7.50 -15.35
N ILE A 819 -10.56 6.52 -16.24
CA ILE A 819 -10.38 5.10 -15.93
C ILE A 819 -8.93 4.76 -15.57
N TYR A 820 -7.96 5.19 -16.39
CA TYR A 820 -6.58 4.73 -16.27
C TYR A 820 -5.68 5.64 -15.41
N LYS A 821 -5.93 6.96 -15.38
CA LYS A 821 -5.13 7.92 -14.60
C LYS A 821 -5.75 8.27 -13.26
N LYS A 822 -7.06 8.60 -13.24
CA LYS A 822 -7.73 8.96 -11.99
C LYS A 822 -7.98 7.72 -11.12
N TYR A 823 -8.59 6.68 -11.68
CA TYR A 823 -8.97 5.47 -10.91
C TYR A 823 -7.93 4.34 -10.94
N GLY A 824 -6.95 4.40 -11.85
CA GLY A 824 -5.81 3.47 -11.85
C GLY A 824 -6.11 2.05 -12.34
N PHE A 825 -7.12 1.86 -13.20
CA PHE A 825 -7.45 0.54 -13.76
C PHE A 825 -6.27 -0.06 -14.54
N VAL A 826 -6.11 -1.38 -14.49
CA VAL A 826 -5.07 -2.07 -15.28
C VAL A 826 -5.55 -2.30 -16.71
N PRO A 827 -4.88 -1.76 -17.74
CA PRO A 827 -5.30 -1.95 -19.13
C PRO A 827 -5.18 -3.41 -19.57
N ALA A 828 -6.15 -3.91 -20.33
CA ALA A 828 -6.06 -5.23 -20.94
C ALA A 828 -4.99 -5.22 -22.05
N ARG A 829 -3.86 -5.89 -21.80
CA ARG A 829 -2.66 -5.82 -22.66
C ARG A 829 -2.64 -6.81 -23.84
N THR A 830 -3.77 -7.41 -24.25
CA THR A 830 -3.78 -8.42 -25.34
C THR A 830 -3.21 -7.91 -26.68
N THR A 831 -3.21 -6.60 -26.91
CA THR A 831 -2.54 -5.94 -28.04
C THR A 831 -1.17 -5.32 -27.70
N ILE A 832 -0.90 -5.01 -26.42
CA ILE A 832 0.30 -4.27 -25.98
C ILE A 832 1.46 -5.20 -25.60
N SER A 833 1.22 -6.46 -25.24
CA SER A 833 2.31 -7.44 -25.06
C SER A 833 3.13 -7.63 -26.34
N PHE A 834 2.51 -7.40 -27.51
CA PHE A 834 3.25 -7.32 -28.78
C PHE A 834 4.05 -6.02 -28.87
N PHE A 835 3.46 -4.86 -28.57
CA PHE A 835 4.13 -3.56 -28.68
C PHE A 835 5.27 -3.37 -27.67
N GLY A 836 5.11 -3.77 -26.41
CA GLY A 836 6.16 -3.68 -25.39
C GLY A 836 7.30 -4.66 -25.60
N ASN A 837 7.01 -5.91 -26.01
CA ASN A 837 8.05 -6.84 -26.42
C ASN A 837 8.71 -6.41 -27.73
N LEU A 838 7.97 -5.80 -28.66
CA LEU A 838 8.52 -5.25 -29.90
C LEU A 838 9.42 -4.06 -29.60
N VAL A 839 9.00 -3.07 -28.80
CA VAL A 839 9.83 -1.92 -28.42
C VAL A 839 11.09 -2.36 -27.67
N ASN A 840 10.97 -3.24 -26.67
CA ASN A 840 12.14 -3.75 -25.96
C ASN A 840 13.10 -4.51 -26.89
N LYS A 841 12.56 -5.31 -27.80
CA LYS A 841 13.37 -6.07 -28.76
C LYS A 841 13.98 -5.19 -29.83
N THR A 842 13.28 -4.16 -30.31
CA THR A 842 13.81 -3.16 -31.25
C THR A 842 14.91 -2.32 -30.60
N LEU A 843 14.77 -1.95 -29.32
CA LEU A 843 15.83 -1.26 -28.57
C LEU A 843 17.05 -2.16 -28.36
N GLU A 844 16.83 -3.43 -28.02
CA GLU A 844 17.90 -4.43 -27.86
C GLU A 844 18.60 -4.71 -29.20
N ASP A 845 17.86 -4.81 -30.31
CA ASP A 845 18.39 -4.98 -31.67
C ASP A 845 19.21 -3.75 -32.12
N ILE A 846 18.74 -2.52 -31.84
CA ILE A 846 19.51 -1.29 -32.10
C ILE A 846 20.80 -1.27 -31.29
N HIS A 847 20.73 -1.62 -30.00
CA HIS A 847 21.90 -1.63 -29.12
C HIS A 847 22.94 -2.66 -29.59
N ASN A 848 22.49 -3.86 -29.96
CA ASN A 848 23.37 -4.90 -30.52
C ASN A 848 23.96 -4.50 -31.88
N TYR A 849 23.21 -3.79 -32.73
CA TYR A 849 23.69 -3.26 -34.00
C TYR A 849 24.82 -2.22 -33.82
N TYR A 850 24.68 -1.30 -32.86
CA TYR A 850 25.76 -0.36 -32.54
C TYR A 850 26.99 -1.04 -31.93
N ILE A 851 26.79 -2.10 -31.13
CA ILE A 851 27.90 -2.92 -30.62
C ILE A 851 28.61 -3.64 -31.78
N SER A 852 27.88 -4.16 -32.77
CA SER A 852 28.52 -4.78 -33.95
C SER A 852 29.29 -3.78 -34.81
N LEU A 853 28.82 -2.53 -34.94
CA LEU A 853 29.56 -1.48 -35.64
C LEU A 853 30.82 -1.03 -34.89
N GLY A 854 30.82 -1.11 -33.56
CA GLY A 854 32.00 -0.83 -32.74
C GLY A 854 33.11 -1.90 -32.85
N ASN A 855 32.75 -3.14 -33.20
CA ASN A 855 33.69 -4.24 -33.41
C ASN A 855 34.21 -4.34 -34.86
N GLU A 856 33.72 -3.51 -35.78
CA GLU A 856 34.23 -3.39 -37.15
C GLU A 856 35.25 -2.23 -37.30
N ALA A 857 35.58 -1.54 -36.21
CA ALA A 857 36.52 -0.42 -36.17
C ALA A 857 37.83 -0.72 -35.39
N GLU A 858 38.11 -2.00 -35.09
CA GLU A 858 39.43 -2.49 -34.62
C GLU A 858 40.12 -3.35 -35.68
#